data_AF-A0A1W1C3T8-F1
#
_entry.id   AF-A0A1W1C3T8-F1
#
_cell.length_a   1.000
_cell.length_b   1.000
_cell.length_c   1.000
_cell.angle_alpha   90.00
_cell.angle_beta   90.00
_cell.angle_gamma   90.00
#
_symmetry.space_group_name_H-M   'P 1'
#
loop_
_entity.id
_entity.type
_entity.pdbx_description
1 polymer ?
#
loop_
_entity_poly.entity_id
_entity_poly.type
_entity_poly.pdbx_seq_one_letter_code
_entity_poly.pdbx_strand_id
1 'polypeptide(L)'
;MALFGSKKKSDITIKRVRPTVVRTQNVAKELFKIAKSYEIDMELLDFNLLDVQTYTRIYDGKQETEWEAISIEESQKLNDEVLLLNPHFQIKQTYEIEIFSKKQIDDNPYKNFKLIVGANATKCKVYLSIVQGSKVIYTPRFEHDLLNMIDEKKVRAGILIHIFDSMVEGFVSKLSARVRIAEQLEFQQKETYLVAEGYEPTATINDQLILHYENKKKPDENERVDYASRGFIQGVKKGELLIEYIKAKMGKPGRNCRGEYMKPKELVISNEPTFHVCDNIKVIEDEDSIKYYADDNGYIAFEDNTYVIKKEADIDAISFRTTGSIESGVDSDVNISVKESNAIKDAVGSGMKVEVTEIEVEGNVGSNALVIAKKATIGGQTHKTAKIKADEIEINVHKGEAYGKNVHITRLEHGFIEAETAGVAQAVGGTIRAQEITIDVCASHVKATATRKIEIKKMLGSENIFTIDPLLSRDVQHSVEDNEEKIKEIQTHLRELKKELEKYTLLIKNGAKAFLEIKKRLLHYQKNNVKMPGSFVKKYKQFQKMKQHLQELKEEFKFKEEELNLLTKCTASFQDNILDARIINHGKWVGYNEIKFKLVEPPIELVYKPPEGSTKNVFGLVEVQEGEYAIRPLEEEE
;
A
#
# COMPACT_ATOMS: atom_id res chain seq x y z
N MET A 1 -60.21 12.61 48.81
CA MET A 1 -60.88 11.37 49.25
C MET A 1 -61.13 10.52 48.02
N ALA A 2 -60.74 9.25 48.09
CA ALA A 2 -60.78 8.29 47.00
C ALA A 2 -62.20 7.78 46.73
N LEU A 3 -62.55 7.58 45.45
CA LEU A 3 -63.59 6.67 44.99
C LEU A 3 -63.11 6.02 43.69
N PHE A 4 -62.48 4.85 43.81
CA PHE A 4 -62.16 3.97 42.68
C PHE A 4 -63.42 3.21 42.27
N GLY A 5 -63.92 3.49 41.07
CA GLY A 5 -64.99 2.77 40.41
C GLY A 5 -64.49 1.50 39.72
N SER A 6 -65.33 0.47 39.76
CA SER A 6 -65.12 -0.92 39.36
C SER A 6 -64.76 -1.14 37.88
N LYS A 7 -63.78 -2.03 37.63
CA LYS A 7 -63.56 -2.65 36.31
C LYS A 7 -64.65 -3.70 36.06
N LYS A 8 -65.59 -3.40 35.17
CA LYS A 8 -66.41 -4.43 34.49
C LYS A 8 -65.51 -5.18 33.49
N LYS A 9 -65.45 -6.51 33.60
CA LYS A 9 -64.98 -7.39 32.53
C LYS A 9 -65.97 -7.28 31.36
N SER A 10 -65.54 -6.74 30.22
CA SER A 10 -66.27 -6.88 28.96
C SER A 10 -65.72 -8.11 28.23
N ASP A 11 -66.55 -9.15 28.08
CA ASP A 11 -66.29 -10.24 27.16
C ASP A 11 -66.20 -9.66 25.74
N ILE A 12 -65.00 -9.68 25.16
CA ILE A 12 -64.81 -9.32 23.76
C ILE A 12 -65.33 -10.49 22.92
N THR A 13 -66.53 -10.34 22.40
CA THR A 13 -67.07 -11.26 21.38
C THR A 13 -66.22 -11.11 20.12
N ILE A 14 -65.39 -12.10 19.82
CA ILE A 14 -64.57 -12.13 18.60
C ILE A 14 -65.54 -12.19 17.41
N LYS A 15 -65.65 -11.10 16.63
CA LYS A 15 -66.38 -11.10 15.35
C LYS A 15 -65.73 -12.15 14.43
N ARG A 16 -66.45 -13.23 14.12
CA ARG A 16 -65.99 -14.29 13.21
C ARG A 16 -66.56 -14.07 11.82
N VAL A 17 -65.70 -14.21 10.81
CA VAL A 17 -66.08 -14.18 9.40
C VAL A 17 -66.60 -15.55 8.98
N ARG A 18 -67.66 -15.58 8.18
CA ARG A 18 -68.14 -16.82 7.56
C ARG A 18 -67.16 -17.24 6.46
N PRO A 19 -66.79 -18.53 6.34
CA PRO A 19 -65.98 -19.01 5.23
C PRO A 19 -66.54 -18.53 3.91
N THR A 20 -65.71 -17.84 3.12
CA THR A 20 -66.12 -17.20 1.86
C THR A 20 -65.17 -17.61 0.76
N VAL A 21 -65.70 -18.22 -0.30
CA VAL A 21 -64.92 -18.61 -1.48
C VAL A 21 -64.89 -17.44 -2.46
N VAL A 22 -63.70 -17.10 -2.93
CA VAL A 22 -63.46 -16.02 -3.88
C VAL A 22 -62.42 -16.42 -4.92
N ARG A 23 -62.59 -15.94 -6.14
CA ARG A 23 -61.61 -16.08 -7.22
C ARG A 23 -60.88 -14.76 -7.43
N THR A 24 -59.56 -14.74 -7.28
CA THR A 24 -58.76 -13.51 -7.27
C THR A 24 -57.37 -13.71 -7.88
N GLN A 25 -56.78 -12.63 -8.41
CA GLN A 25 -55.37 -12.58 -8.82
C GLN A 25 -54.47 -12.03 -7.71
N ASN A 26 -55.06 -11.46 -6.65
CA ASN A 26 -54.33 -10.88 -5.53
C ASN A 26 -55.04 -11.22 -4.21
N VAL A 27 -54.53 -12.25 -3.55
CA VAL A 27 -55.09 -12.77 -2.30
C VAL A 27 -54.99 -11.75 -1.17
N ALA A 28 -53.88 -11.01 -1.07
CA ALA A 28 -53.69 -10.00 -0.03
C ALA A 28 -54.73 -8.86 -0.13
N LYS A 29 -55.06 -8.43 -1.35
CA LYS A 29 -56.09 -7.42 -1.62
C LYS A 29 -57.48 -7.91 -1.20
N GLU A 30 -57.82 -9.17 -1.48
CA GLU A 30 -59.13 -9.72 -1.14
C GLU A 30 -59.27 -9.98 0.36
N LEU A 31 -58.22 -10.47 1.02
CA LEU A 31 -58.14 -10.54 2.49
C LEU A 31 -58.36 -9.18 3.15
N PHE A 32 -57.70 -8.13 2.64
CA PHE A 32 -57.90 -6.77 3.14
C PHE A 32 -59.33 -6.26 2.96
N LYS A 33 -59.93 -6.53 1.80
CA LYS A 33 -61.32 -6.15 1.50
C LYS A 33 -62.32 -6.81 2.44
N ILE A 34 -62.14 -8.11 2.71
CA ILE A 34 -62.98 -8.86 3.66
C ILE A 34 -62.72 -8.40 5.09
N ALA A 35 -61.47 -8.21 5.50
CA ALA A 35 -61.13 -7.69 6.83
C ALA A 35 -61.80 -6.34 7.09
N LYS A 36 -61.75 -5.43 6.10
CA LYS A 36 -62.39 -4.12 6.14
C LYS A 36 -63.92 -4.21 6.19
N SER A 37 -64.54 -5.12 5.43
CA SER A 37 -66.01 -5.26 5.44
C SER A 37 -66.54 -5.83 6.76
N TYR A 38 -65.74 -6.60 7.48
CA TYR A 38 -66.09 -7.17 8.78
C TYR A 38 -65.53 -6.38 9.98
N GLU A 39 -64.79 -5.30 9.74
CA GLU A 39 -64.10 -4.48 10.76
C GLU A 39 -63.21 -5.30 11.70
N ILE A 40 -62.44 -6.23 11.14
CA ILE A 40 -61.48 -7.05 11.89
C ILE A 40 -60.06 -6.83 11.37
N ASP A 41 -59.08 -7.18 12.18
CA ASP A 41 -57.68 -7.17 11.76
C ASP A 41 -57.44 -8.27 10.70
N MET A 42 -56.69 -7.94 9.64
CA MET A 42 -56.29 -8.89 8.61
C MET A 42 -55.46 -10.05 9.17
N GLU A 43 -54.76 -9.85 10.28
CA GLU A 43 -53.97 -10.91 10.94
C GLU A 43 -54.84 -12.04 11.50
N LEU A 44 -56.13 -11.78 11.73
CA LEU A 44 -57.09 -12.76 12.23
C LEU A 44 -57.70 -13.63 11.12
N LEU A 45 -57.39 -13.34 9.86
CA LEU A 45 -57.82 -14.10 8.69
C LEU A 45 -56.71 -15.02 8.18
N ASP A 46 -57.12 -16.16 7.65
CA ASP A 46 -56.30 -17.03 6.81
C ASP A 46 -57.13 -17.52 5.61
N PHE A 47 -56.49 -18.24 4.69
CA PHE A 47 -57.18 -18.81 3.54
C PHE A 47 -56.66 -20.20 3.22
N ASN A 48 -57.53 -21.03 2.63
CA ASN A 48 -57.13 -22.26 1.96
C ASN A 48 -57.04 -22.00 0.47
N LEU A 49 -55.99 -22.51 -0.18
CA LEU A 49 -55.89 -22.53 -1.64
C LEU A 49 -56.68 -23.72 -2.18
N LEU A 50 -57.73 -23.46 -2.99
CA LEU A 50 -58.59 -24.50 -3.55
C LEU A 50 -58.18 -24.89 -4.97
N ASP A 51 -57.92 -23.90 -5.83
CA ASP A 51 -57.55 -24.12 -7.23
C ASP A 51 -56.68 -22.97 -7.77
N VAL A 52 -55.85 -23.29 -8.77
CA VAL A 52 -54.99 -22.34 -9.47
C VAL A 52 -55.10 -22.52 -10.97
N GLN A 53 -55.49 -21.45 -11.66
CA GLN A 53 -55.50 -21.40 -13.12
C GLN A 53 -54.40 -20.47 -13.62
N THR A 54 -53.47 -21.02 -14.41
CA THR A 54 -52.43 -20.25 -15.10
C THR A 54 -52.89 -19.85 -16.50
N TYR A 55 -52.59 -18.61 -16.88
CA TYR A 55 -52.86 -18.09 -18.21
C TYR A 55 -51.59 -17.48 -18.79
N THR A 56 -51.39 -17.66 -20.10
CA THR A 56 -50.29 -17.06 -20.84
C THR A 56 -50.81 -16.32 -22.07
N ARG A 57 -50.04 -15.34 -22.56
CA ARG A 57 -50.26 -14.71 -23.86
C ARG A 57 -48.97 -14.11 -24.40
N ILE A 58 -48.90 -13.93 -25.72
CA ILE A 58 -47.82 -13.21 -26.40
C ILE A 58 -48.41 -11.95 -27.02
N TYR A 59 -48.01 -10.78 -26.51
CA TYR A 59 -48.53 -9.50 -26.97
C TYR A 59 -47.79 -8.99 -28.22
N ASP A 60 -48.45 -8.91 -29.37
CA ASP A 60 -47.80 -8.55 -30.65
C ASP A 60 -47.47 -7.05 -30.82
N GLY A 61 -47.88 -6.20 -29.87
CA GLY A 61 -47.66 -4.74 -29.91
C GLY A 61 -48.76 -3.92 -30.59
N LYS A 62 -49.74 -4.54 -31.25
CA LYS A 62 -50.83 -3.86 -31.98
C LYS A 62 -52.22 -4.25 -31.48
N GLN A 63 -52.45 -5.49 -31.05
CA GLN A 63 -53.72 -5.93 -30.46
C GLN A 63 -53.49 -6.83 -29.23
N GLU A 64 -54.36 -6.72 -28.23
CA GLU A 64 -54.36 -7.66 -27.11
C GLU A 64 -54.84 -9.02 -27.61
N THR A 65 -53.93 -10.01 -27.64
CA THR A 65 -54.31 -11.41 -27.86
C THR A 65 -55.09 -11.93 -26.65
N GLU A 66 -55.98 -12.89 -26.89
CA GLU A 66 -56.72 -13.57 -25.83
C GLU A 66 -55.76 -14.33 -24.89
N TRP A 67 -56.20 -14.53 -23.65
CA TRP A 67 -55.45 -15.28 -22.66
C TRP A 67 -55.72 -16.76 -22.83
N GLU A 68 -54.68 -17.54 -23.04
CA GLU A 68 -54.76 -18.99 -23.16
C GLU A 68 -54.55 -19.62 -21.79
N ALA A 69 -55.51 -20.45 -21.36
CA ALA A 69 -55.42 -21.21 -20.13
C ALA A 69 -54.51 -22.43 -20.37
N ILE A 70 -53.51 -22.60 -19.51
CA ILE A 70 -52.63 -23.77 -19.55
C ILE A 70 -52.85 -24.64 -18.32
N SER A 71 -52.64 -25.94 -18.48
CA SER A 71 -52.70 -26.92 -17.39
C SER A 71 -51.51 -26.75 -16.43
N ILE A 72 -51.60 -27.36 -15.25
CA ILE A 72 -50.51 -27.38 -14.26
C ILE A 72 -49.28 -28.11 -14.82
N GLU A 73 -49.48 -29.19 -15.58
CA GLU A 73 -48.39 -29.94 -16.20
C GLU A 73 -47.65 -29.12 -17.26
N GLU A 74 -48.38 -28.30 -18.02
CA GLU A 74 -47.79 -27.36 -18.98
C GLU A 74 -47.09 -26.19 -18.29
N SER A 75 -47.65 -25.68 -17.18
CA SER A 75 -47.02 -24.60 -16.41
C SER A 75 -45.70 -25.04 -15.77
N GLN A 76 -45.63 -26.28 -15.26
CA GLN A 76 -44.40 -26.86 -14.71
C GLN A 76 -43.32 -27.12 -15.76
N LYS A 77 -43.72 -27.30 -17.03
CA LYS A 77 -42.81 -27.48 -18.17
C LYS A 77 -42.38 -26.16 -18.81
N LEU A 78 -42.87 -25.03 -18.30
CA LEU A 78 -42.56 -23.69 -18.80
C LEU A 78 -41.15 -23.26 -18.35
N ASN A 79 -40.12 -23.92 -18.91
CA ASN A 79 -38.70 -23.68 -18.64
C ASN A 79 -37.92 -23.20 -19.88
N ASP A 80 -38.63 -22.74 -20.92
CA ASP A 80 -37.99 -22.18 -22.10
C ASP A 80 -37.52 -20.75 -21.82
N GLU A 81 -36.20 -20.59 -21.65
CA GLU A 81 -35.54 -19.31 -21.42
C GLU A 81 -35.85 -18.30 -22.53
N VAL A 82 -35.94 -18.73 -23.79
CA VAL A 82 -36.22 -17.86 -24.93
C VAL A 82 -37.63 -17.28 -24.84
N LEU A 83 -38.60 -18.10 -24.42
CA LEU A 83 -39.98 -17.67 -24.22
C LEU A 83 -40.12 -16.78 -22.99
N LEU A 84 -39.48 -17.14 -21.87
CA LEU A 84 -39.58 -16.41 -20.60
C LEU A 84 -38.89 -15.04 -20.62
N LEU A 85 -37.81 -14.93 -21.38
CA LEU A 85 -37.08 -13.68 -21.62
C LEU A 85 -37.63 -12.89 -22.82
N ASN A 86 -38.75 -13.31 -23.42
CA ASN A 86 -39.43 -12.52 -24.42
C ASN A 86 -40.17 -11.33 -23.76
N PRO A 87 -39.87 -10.06 -24.13
CA PRO A 87 -40.53 -8.88 -23.55
C PRO A 87 -42.05 -8.85 -23.78
N HIS A 88 -42.54 -9.54 -24.80
CA HIS A 88 -43.95 -9.61 -25.18
C HIS A 88 -44.72 -10.74 -24.49
N PHE A 89 -44.02 -11.69 -23.88
CA PHE A 89 -44.64 -12.81 -23.20
C PHE A 89 -45.17 -12.37 -21.84
N GLN A 90 -46.42 -12.71 -21.53
CA GLN A 90 -47.07 -12.37 -20.26
C GLN A 90 -47.66 -13.62 -19.61
N ILE A 91 -47.57 -13.67 -18.27
CA ILE A 91 -48.09 -14.76 -17.45
C ILE A 91 -48.95 -14.15 -16.35
N LYS A 92 -50.10 -14.76 -16.07
CA LYS A 92 -50.89 -14.44 -14.89
C LYS A 92 -51.48 -15.71 -14.28
N GLN A 93 -51.70 -15.69 -12.97
CA GLN A 93 -52.40 -16.74 -12.25
C GLN A 93 -53.64 -16.19 -11.56
N THR A 94 -54.70 -16.98 -11.57
CA THR A 94 -55.92 -16.70 -10.82
C THR A 94 -56.14 -17.83 -9.83
N TYR A 95 -56.37 -17.46 -8.57
CA TYR A 95 -56.49 -18.37 -7.45
C TYR A 95 -57.93 -18.41 -6.97
N GLU A 96 -58.46 -19.60 -6.75
CA GLU A 96 -59.68 -19.82 -5.99
C GLU A 96 -59.30 -20.13 -4.55
N ILE A 97 -59.78 -19.30 -3.62
CA ILE A 97 -59.41 -19.39 -2.21
C ILE A 97 -60.66 -19.37 -1.34
N GLU A 98 -60.61 -20.10 -0.23
CA GLU A 98 -61.59 -20.00 0.85
C GLU A 98 -61.01 -19.19 2.00
N ILE A 99 -61.56 -18.01 2.28
CA ILE A 99 -61.11 -17.14 3.36
C ILE A 99 -61.88 -17.45 4.64
N PHE A 100 -61.19 -17.63 5.76
CA PHE A 100 -61.77 -17.97 7.06
C PHE A 100 -61.09 -17.24 8.23
N SER A 101 -61.77 -17.15 9.38
CA SER A 101 -61.18 -16.66 10.62
C SER A 101 -60.33 -17.74 11.30
N LYS A 102 -59.11 -17.40 11.72
CA LYS A 102 -58.23 -18.31 12.46
C LYS A 102 -58.92 -18.83 13.71
N LYS A 103 -58.92 -20.15 13.93
CA LYS A 103 -59.40 -20.77 15.17
C LYS A 103 -58.43 -20.48 16.32
N GLN A 104 -58.90 -20.58 17.57
CA GLN A 104 -58.01 -20.56 18.73
C GLN A 104 -56.92 -21.65 18.58
N ILE A 105 -55.71 -21.28 18.97
CA ILE A 105 -54.40 -21.83 18.55
C ILE A 105 -54.15 -23.30 18.94
N ASP A 106 -55.02 -23.93 19.73
CA ASP A 106 -54.68 -25.17 20.43
C ASP A 106 -54.77 -26.46 19.61
N ASP A 107 -55.52 -26.51 18.51
CA ASP A 107 -55.71 -27.72 17.69
C ASP A 107 -54.82 -27.82 16.43
N ASN A 108 -53.93 -26.85 16.16
CA ASN A 108 -53.07 -26.89 14.98
C ASN A 108 -51.74 -27.62 15.26
N PRO A 109 -51.44 -28.77 14.59
CA PRO A 109 -50.19 -29.51 14.78
C PRO A 109 -48.93 -28.71 14.37
N TYR A 110 -49.10 -27.65 13.57
CA TYR A 110 -48.00 -26.81 13.06
C TYR A 110 -47.87 -25.46 13.80
N LYS A 111 -48.53 -25.27 14.95
CA LYS A 111 -48.53 -23.99 15.69
C LYS A 111 -47.12 -23.47 16.04
N ASN A 112 -46.18 -24.37 16.24
CA ASN A 112 -44.78 -24.04 16.57
C ASN A 112 -43.84 -24.08 15.36
N PHE A 113 -44.36 -24.30 14.15
CA PHE A 113 -43.57 -24.38 12.93
C PHE A 113 -43.65 -23.06 12.15
N LYS A 114 -42.64 -22.20 12.32
CA LYS A 114 -42.66 -20.82 11.80
C LYS A 114 -41.91 -20.74 10.48
N LEU A 115 -42.66 -20.52 9.41
CA LEU A 115 -42.17 -20.33 8.04
C LEU A 115 -42.28 -18.86 7.60
N ILE A 116 -41.21 -18.34 6.99
CA ILE A 116 -41.15 -16.99 6.43
C ILE A 116 -40.71 -17.09 4.97
N VAL A 117 -41.42 -16.43 4.06
CA VAL A 117 -40.99 -16.28 2.65
C VAL A 117 -40.38 -14.89 2.46
N GLY A 118 -39.18 -14.84 1.89
CA GLY A 118 -38.49 -13.60 1.52
C GLY A 118 -37.93 -13.69 0.11
N ALA A 119 -37.74 -12.55 -0.56
CA ALA A 119 -37.18 -12.50 -1.92
C ALA A 119 -36.00 -11.53 -1.99
N ASN A 120 -35.09 -11.73 -2.94
CA ASN A 120 -34.03 -10.76 -3.23
C ASN A 120 -34.61 -9.48 -3.86
N ALA A 121 -33.78 -8.43 -4.01
CA ALA A 121 -34.24 -7.13 -4.50
C ALA A 121 -34.93 -7.19 -5.87
N THR A 122 -34.44 -8.08 -6.76
CA THR A 122 -35.01 -8.31 -8.09
C THR A 122 -36.20 -9.29 -8.09
N LYS A 123 -36.48 -9.93 -6.96
CA LYS A 123 -37.49 -11.00 -6.79
C LYS A 123 -37.30 -12.20 -7.72
N CYS A 124 -36.09 -12.40 -8.24
CA CYS A 124 -35.73 -13.57 -9.05
C CYS A 124 -35.43 -14.80 -8.19
N LYS A 125 -35.08 -14.60 -6.92
CA LYS A 125 -34.83 -15.71 -5.99
C LYS A 125 -35.71 -15.52 -4.76
N VAL A 126 -36.52 -16.52 -4.48
CA VAL A 126 -37.45 -16.56 -3.36
C VAL A 126 -37.03 -17.66 -2.42
N TYR A 127 -36.90 -17.32 -1.15
CA TYR A 127 -36.40 -18.19 -0.11
C TYR A 127 -37.46 -18.42 0.97
N LEU A 128 -37.61 -19.68 1.37
CA LEU A 128 -38.35 -20.10 2.56
C LEU A 128 -37.37 -20.24 3.73
N SER A 129 -37.57 -19.45 4.77
CA SER A 129 -36.81 -19.52 6.02
C SER A 129 -37.64 -20.22 7.10
N ILE A 130 -37.07 -21.26 7.70
CA ILE A 130 -37.57 -21.88 8.93
C ILE A 130 -36.91 -21.17 10.10
N VAL A 131 -37.72 -20.55 10.98
CA VAL A 131 -37.20 -19.74 12.09
C VAL A 131 -36.55 -20.64 13.15
N GLN A 132 -35.45 -20.19 13.75
CA GLN A 132 -34.82 -20.85 14.89
C GLN A 132 -35.83 -21.10 16.02
N GLY A 133 -35.77 -22.28 16.62
CA GLY A 133 -36.69 -22.72 17.67
C GLY A 133 -38.05 -23.21 17.14
N SER A 134 -38.23 -23.29 15.80
CA SER A 134 -39.42 -23.94 15.23
C SER A 134 -39.43 -25.42 15.60
N LYS A 135 -40.63 -25.95 15.86
CA LYS A 135 -40.84 -27.36 16.18
C LYS A 135 -41.94 -27.93 15.31
N VAL A 136 -41.73 -29.12 14.80
CA VAL A 136 -42.70 -29.86 13.98
C VAL A 136 -42.80 -31.28 14.46
N ILE A 137 -44.03 -31.78 14.57
CA ILE A 137 -44.33 -33.18 14.88
C ILE A 137 -44.76 -33.84 13.59
N TYR A 138 -44.24 -35.04 13.32
CA TYR A 138 -44.59 -35.78 12.13
C TYR A 138 -46.08 -36.11 12.10
N THR A 139 -46.72 -35.85 10.96
CA THR A 139 -48.05 -36.35 10.63
C THR A 139 -47.98 -37.06 9.27
N PRO A 140 -48.83 -38.07 9.01
CA PRO A 140 -48.87 -38.73 7.71
C PRO A 140 -49.16 -37.79 6.52
N ARG A 141 -49.73 -36.60 6.79
CA ARG A 141 -50.05 -35.59 5.77
C ARG A 141 -49.01 -34.47 5.68
N PHE A 142 -47.94 -34.52 6.48
CA PHE A 142 -46.99 -33.42 6.61
C PHE A 142 -46.38 -32.97 5.27
N GLU A 143 -46.02 -33.90 4.38
CA GLU A 143 -45.45 -33.56 3.08
C GLU A 143 -46.41 -32.73 2.22
N HIS A 144 -47.66 -33.16 2.16
CA HIS A 144 -48.72 -32.44 1.44
C HIS A 144 -49.06 -31.11 2.12
N ASP A 145 -49.18 -31.10 3.45
CA ASP A 145 -49.46 -29.89 4.22
C ASP A 145 -48.32 -28.85 4.06
N LEU A 146 -47.06 -29.30 4.02
CA LEU A 146 -45.90 -28.43 3.80
C LEU A 146 -45.90 -27.82 2.40
N LEU A 147 -46.24 -28.58 1.36
CA LEU A 147 -46.42 -28.05 0.00
C LEU A 147 -47.48 -26.95 -0.01
N ASN A 148 -48.66 -27.23 0.55
CA ASN A 148 -49.76 -26.26 0.62
C ASN A 148 -49.34 -25.01 1.41
N MET A 149 -48.64 -25.17 2.54
CA MET A 149 -48.12 -24.03 3.32
C MET A 149 -47.13 -23.18 2.51
N ILE A 150 -46.26 -23.79 1.70
CA ILE A 150 -45.31 -23.07 0.84
C ILE A 150 -46.06 -22.31 -0.25
N ASP A 151 -47.04 -22.94 -0.90
CA ASP A 151 -47.84 -22.32 -1.95
C ASP A 151 -48.69 -21.17 -1.42
N GLU A 152 -49.38 -21.35 -0.29
CA GLU A 152 -50.13 -20.27 0.38
C GLU A 152 -49.22 -19.07 0.72
N LYS A 153 -47.99 -19.31 1.17
CA LYS A 153 -47.04 -18.23 1.47
C LYS A 153 -46.52 -17.56 0.19
N LYS A 154 -46.23 -18.32 -0.88
CA LYS A 154 -45.83 -17.77 -2.20
C LYS A 154 -46.96 -16.91 -2.78
N VAL A 155 -48.19 -17.43 -2.81
CA VAL A 155 -49.38 -16.72 -3.31
C VAL A 155 -49.65 -15.45 -2.50
N ARG A 156 -49.51 -15.50 -1.17
CA ARG A 156 -49.64 -14.32 -0.30
C ARG A 156 -48.58 -13.25 -0.59
N ALA A 157 -47.38 -13.66 -1.02
CA ALA A 157 -46.29 -12.76 -1.43
C ALA A 157 -46.39 -12.30 -2.91
N GLY A 158 -47.41 -12.77 -3.64
CA GLY A 158 -47.62 -12.51 -5.06
C GLY A 158 -46.61 -13.20 -5.98
N ILE A 159 -46.05 -14.32 -5.53
CA ILE A 159 -45.13 -15.17 -6.30
C ILE A 159 -45.96 -16.23 -7.04
N LEU A 160 -45.65 -16.46 -8.32
CA LEU A 160 -46.31 -17.50 -9.12
C LEU A 160 -45.88 -18.89 -8.64
N ILE A 161 -46.81 -19.83 -8.61
CA ILE A 161 -46.57 -21.21 -8.18
C ILE A 161 -46.64 -22.18 -9.37
N HIS A 162 -45.99 -23.33 -9.30
CA HIS A 162 -45.93 -24.34 -10.37
C HIS A 162 -45.31 -23.85 -11.69
N ILE A 163 -44.38 -22.88 -11.62
CA ILE A 163 -43.65 -22.31 -12.77
C ILE A 163 -42.16 -22.25 -12.44
N PHE A 164 -41.79 -21.48 -11.42
CA PHE A 164 -40.40 -21.22 -11.05
C PHE A 164 -39.88 -22.10 -9.90
N ASP A 165 -40.59 -23.17 -9.54
CA ASP A 165 -40.49 -23.86 -8.24
C ASP A 165 -40.14 -25.36 -8.35
N SER A 166 -39.46 -25.75 -9.43
CA SER A 166 -39.01 -27.14 -9.67
C SER A 166 -38.19 -27.75 -8.53
N MET A 167 -37.52 -26.92 -7.72
CA MET A 167 -36.74 -27.36 -6.56
C MET A 167 -37.57 -27.71 -5.32
N VAL A 168 -38.85 -27.30 -5.27
CA VAL A 168 -39.70 -27.44 -4.07
C VAL A 168 -40.01 -28.89 -3.75
N GLU A 169 -40.36 -29.72 -4.74
CA GLU A 169 -40.68 -31.14 -4.51
C GLU A 169 -39.53 -31.89 -3.83
N GLY A 170 -38.31 -31.73 -4.35
CA GLY A 170 -37.12 -32.36 -3.77
C GLY A 170 -36.80 -31.85 -2.37
N PHE A 171 -37.04 -30.56 -2.10
CA PHE A 171 -36.89 -29.99 -0.76
C PHE A 171 -37.93 -30.54 0.23
N VAL A 172 -39.21 -30.52 -0.13
CA VAL A 172 -40.31 -30.95 0.73
C VAL A 172 -40.19 -32.44 1.04
N SER A 173 -39.85 -33.27 0.05
CA SER A 173 -39.64 -34.69 0.27
C SER A 173 -38.49 -34.96 1.26
N LYS A 174 -37.35 -34.27 1.12
CA LYS A 174 -36.22 -34.38 2.04
C LYS A 174 -36.57 -33.91 3.46
N LEU A 175 -37.28 -32.80 3.59
CA LEU A 175 -37.68 -32.29 4.89
C LEU A 175 -38.69 -33.22 5.57
N SER A 176 -39.63 -33.75 4.79
CA SER A 176 -40.65 -34.70 5.28
C SER A 176 -40.02 -36.00 5.76
N ALA A 177 -39.04 -36.54 5.01
CA ALA A 177 -38.28 -37.71 5.45
C ALA A 177 -37.51 -37.45 6.76
N ARG A 178 -36.87 -36.28 6.89
CA ARG A 178 -36.17 -35.88 8.13
C ARG A 178 -37.12 -35.80 9.33
N VAL A 179 -38.30 -35.19 9.14
CA VAL A 179 -39.33 -35.09 10.19
C VAL A 179 -39.90 -36.47 10.55
N ARG A 180 -40.11 -37.34 9.56
CA ARG A 180 -40.57 -38.72 9.78
C ARG A 180 -39.61 -39.56 10.61
N ILE A 181 -38.30 -39.46 10.35
CA ILE A 181 -37.28 -40.20 11.11
C ILE A 181 -37.17 -39.68 12.54
N ALA A 182 -37.27 -38.36 12.72
CA ALA A 182 -37.12 -37.73 14.03
C ALA A 182 -38.39 -37.86 14.91
N GLU A 183 -39.56 -38.11 14.30
CA GLU A 183 -40.93 -38.04 14.87
C GLU A 183 -41.30 -36.64 15.41
N GLN A 184 -40.37 -35.96 16.07
CA GLN A 184 -40.42 -34.58 16.49
C GLN A 184 -39.09 -33.90 16.16
N LEU A 185 -39.13 -32.89 15.29
CA LEU A 185 -37.95 -32.15 14.85
C LEU A 185 -37.97 -30.71 15.39
N GLU A 186 -36.85 -30.31 15.99
CA GLU A 186 -36.62 -28.93 16.44
C GLU A 186 -35.47 -28.30 15.67
N PHE A 187 -35.71 -27.11 15.12
CA PHE A 187 -34.73 -26.38 14.31
C PHE A 187 -33.85 -25.53 15.22
N GLN A 188 -32.64 -26.01 15.51
CA GLN A 188 -31.68 -25.36 16.41
C GLN A 188 -31.13 -24.03 15.86
N GLN A 189 -31.17 -23.85 14.53
CA GLN A 189 -30.74 -22.65 13.84
C GLN A 189 -31.73 -22.32 12.72
N LYS A 190 -31.67 -21.09 12.20
CA LYS A 190 -32.46 -20.68 11.04
C LYS A 190 -31.97 -21.47 9.82
N GLU A 191 -32.87 -22.21 9.18
CA GLU A 191 -32.59 -22.89 7.91
C GLU A 191 -33.28 -22.12 6.77
N THR A 192 -32.61 -21.95 5.62
CA THR A 192 -33.15 -21.20 4.47
C THR A 192 -33.04 -22.02 3.21
N TYR A 193 -34.13 -22.10 2.45
CA TYR A 193 -34.26 -22.95 1.26
C TYR A 193 -34.77 -22.11 0.08
N LEU A 194 -34.21 -22.31 -1.11
CA LEU A 194 -34.71 -21.71 -2.34
C LEU A 194 -36.03 -22.40 -2.72
N VAL A 195 -37.09 -21.63 -2.95
CA VAL A 195 -38.43 -22.14 -3.28
C VAL A 195 -39.04 -21.54 -4.54
N ALA A 196 -38.37 -20.55 -5.15
CA ALA A 196 -38.60 -20.18 -6.54
C ALA A 196 -37.36 -19.49 -7.13
N GLU A 197 -37.05 -19.76 -8.40
CA GLU A 197 -35.95 -19.16 -9.15
C GLU A 197 -36.38 -18.74 -10.57
N GLY A 198 -36.26 -17.45 -10.85
CA GLY A 198 -36.41 -16.85 -12.18
C GLY A 198 -35.06 -16.41 -12.76
N TYR A 199 -35.10 -15.64 -13.85
CA TYR A 199 -33.91 -15.20 -14.57
C TYR A 199 -33.42 -13.83 -14.08
N GLU A 200 -32.20 -13.80 -13.57
CA GLU A 200 -31.60 -12.60 -12.98
C GLU A 200 -31.03 -11.68 -14.06
N PRO A 201 -31.39 -10.38 -14.09
CA PRO A 201 -30.88 -9.46 -15.10
C PRO A 201 -29.42 -9.09 -14.81
N THR A 202 -28.62 -8.85 -15.85
CA THR A 202 -27.30 -8.24 -15.68
C THR A 202 -27.38 -6.74 -15.91
N ALA A 203 -26.62 -5.97 -15.13
CA ALA A 203 -26.60 -4.52 -15.26
C ALA A 203 -25.92 -4.11 -16.58
N THR A 204 -26.46 -3.06 -17.21
CA THR A 204 -25.80 -2.37 -18.32
C THR A 204 -24.59 -1.61 -17.79
N ILE A 205 -23.46 -1.76 -18.46
CA ILE A 205 -22.22 -1.01 -18.19
C ILE A 205 -22.23 0.17 -19.16
N ASN A 206 -22.20 1.40 -18.63
CA ASN A 206 -22.06 2.61 -19.45
C ASN A 206 -20.60 2.80 -19.84
N ASP A 207 -20.35 3.62 -20.85
CA ASP A 207 -18.98 3.96 -21.19
C ASP A 207 -18.34 4.88 -20.13
N GLN A 208 -17.03 4.74 -19.96
CA GLN A 208 -16.28 5.54 -18.98
C GLN A 208 -14.89 5.83 -19.52
N LEU A 209 -14.47 7.09 -19.45
CA LEU A 209 -13.09 7.49 -19.71
C LEU A 209 -12.41 7.79 -18.37
N ILE A 210 -11.29 7.14 -18.11
CA ILE A 210 -10.51 7.26 -16.88
C ILE A 210 -9.14 7.85 -17.25
N LEU A 211 -8.82 9.01 -16.68
CA LEU A 211 -7.51 9.66 -16.80
C LEU A 211 -6.67 9.24 -15.58
N HIS A 212 -5.82 8.25 -15.76
CA HIS A 212 -5.00 7.68 -14.68
C HIS A 212 -3.90 8.63 -14.20
N TYR A 213 -3.40 9.51 -15.09
CA TYR A 213 -2.37 10.49 -14.74
C TYR A 213 -2.89 11.53 -13.71
N GLU A 214 -4.13 12.01 -13.82
CA GLU A 214 -4.70 13.02 -12.91
C GLU A 214 -4.96 12.50 -11.48
N ASN A 215 -5.17 11.19 -11.34
CA ASN A 215 -5.58 10.55 -10.08
C ASN A 215 -4.40 10.13 -9.18
N LYS A 216 -3.16 10.58 -9.47
CA LYS A 216 -1.96 10.26 -8.67
C LYS A 216 -1.99 10.79 -7.23
N LYS A 217 -2.99 11.60 -6.86
CA LYS A 217 -3.26 12.01 -5.47
C LYS A 217 -4.39 11.19 -4.88
N LYS A 218 -4.06 10.15 -4.10
CA LYS A 218 -4.99 9.72 -3.03
C LYS A 218 -4.98 10.83 -1.97
N PRO A 219 -6.10 11.51 -1.69
CA PRO A 219 -6.17 12.35 -0.51
C PRO A 219 -6.15 11.41 0.69
N ASP A 220 -5.10 11.48 1.51
CA ASP A 220 -5.13 10.93 2.85
C ASP A 220 -6.18 11.72 3.64
N GLU A 221 -7.08 11.05 4.37
CA GLU A 221 -8.29 11.66 4.97
C GLU A 221 -8.02 12.76 6.02
N ASN A 222 -6.76 13.16 6.25
CA ASN A 222 -6.37 14.19 7.22
C ASN A 222 -5.39 15.26 6.70
N GLU A 223 -5.09 15.36 5.40
CA GLU A 223 -4.24 16.45 4.91
C GLU A 223 -5.06 17.64 4.41
N ARG A 224 -4.70 18.85 4.89
CA ARG A 224 -5.12 20.11 4.29
C ARG A 224 -4.86 20.02 2.80
N VAL A 225 -5.92 20.16 1.99
CA VAL A 225 -5.84 20.22 0.53
C VAL A 225 -4.75 21.20 0.14
N ASP A 226 -3.63 20.68 -0.36
CA ASP A 226 -2.48 21.49 -0.73
C ASP A 226 -2.75 22.08 -2.12
N TYR A 227 -3.37 23.26 -2.14
CA TYR A 227 -3.75 24.01 -3.35
C TYR A 227 -2.55 24.40 -4.23
N ALA A 228 -1.32 24.08 -3.81
CA ALA A 228 -0.06 24.41 -4.47
C ALA A 228 0.31 23.47 -5.63
N SER A 229 -0.31 22.29 -5.79
CA SER A 229 0.03 21.35 -6.86
C SER A 229 -1.13 21.21 -7.85
N ARG A 230 -1.25 22.23 -8.70
CA ARG A 230 -2.24 22.32 -9.79
C ARG A 230 -1.94 21.43 -11.01
N GLY A 231 -0.98 20.50 -10.90
CA GLY A 231 -0.79 19.43 -11.88
C GLY A 231 -0.43 19.91 -13.29
N PHE A 232 0.27 21.04 -13.42
CA PHE A 232 0.62 21.64 -14.71
C PHE A 232 1.59 20.76 -15.53
N ILE A 233 2.47 20.03 -14.84
CA ILE A 233 3.39 19.06 -15.44
C ILE A 233 3.26 17.77 -14.65
N GLN A 234 2.70 16.74 -15.28
CA GLN A 234 2.52 15.42 -14.68
C GLN A 234 3.48 14.45 -15.34
N GLY A 235 4.54 14.11 -14.60
CA GLY A 235 5.54 13.15 -15.05
C GLY A 235 4.93 11.77 -15.28
N VAL A 236 5.33 11.12 -16.37
CA VAL A 236 4.93 9.78 -16.78
C VAL A 236 6.17 8.97 -17.13
N LYS A 237 6.13 7.67 -16.83
CA LYS A 237 7.22 6.72 -17.15
C LYS A 237 6.81 5.82 -18.31
N LYS A 238 7.80 5.38 -19.10
CA LYS A 238 7.61 4.36 -20.14
C LYS A 238 6.91 3.12 -19.56
N GLY A 239 5.85 2.69 -20.22
CA GLY A 239 4.98 1.58 -19.83
C GLY A 239 3.85 1.94 -18.87
N GLU A 240 3.74 3.20 -18.44
CA GLU A 240 2.68 3.65 -17.54
C GLU A 240 1.33 3.78 -18.25
N LEU A 241 0.24 3.38 -17.60
CA LEU A 241 -1.13 3.56 -18.12
C LEU A 241 -1.56 5.01 -17.92
N LEU A 242 -1.85 5.70 -19.02
CA LEU A 242 -2.23 7.11 -19.04
C LEU A 242 -3.76 7.28 -19.02
N ILE A 243 -4.43 6.63 -19.96
CA ILE A 243 -5.87 6.76 -20.18
C ILE A 243 -6.47 5.37 -20.38
N GLU A 244 -7.66 5.15 -19.86
CA GLU A 244 -8.44 3.94 -20.06
C GLU A 244 -9.89 4.30 -20.42
N TYR A 245 -10.34 3.82 -21.57
CA TYR A 245 -11.74 3.90 -21.98
C TYR A 245 -12.40 2.54 -21.81
N ILE A 246 -13.44 2.45 -21.00
CA ILE A 246 -14.27 1.25 -20.82
C ILE A 246 -15.46 1.36 -21.77
N LYS A 247 -15.62 0.36 -22.64
CA LYS A 247 -16.70 0.31 -23.64
C LYS A 247 -18.04 -0.01 -22.97
N ALA A 248 -19.10 0.62 -23.46
CA ALA A 248 -20.45 0.34 -22.95
C ALA A 248 -20.91 -1.07 -23.37
N LYS A 249 -21.50 -1.83 -22.44
CA LYS A 249 -21.96 -3.22 -22.65
C LYS A 249 -23.39 -3.40 -22.19
N MET A 250 -24.26 -3.86 -23.08
CA MET A 250 -25.68 -4.02 -22.78
C MET A 250 -25.87 -5.13 -21.74
N GLY A 251 -26.67 -4.84 -20.70
CA GLY A 251 -27.11 -5.85 -19.77
C GLY A 251 -28.03 -6.89 -20.41
N LYS A 252 -28.13 -8.07 -19.82
CA LYS A 252 -29.08 -9.12 -20.19
C LYS A 252 -30.41 -8.88 -19.48
N PRO A 253 -31.54 -9.13 -20.15
CA PRO A 253 -32.86 -9.06 -19.51
C PRO A 253 -33.05 -10.16 -18.48
N GLY A 254 -34.03 -9.97 -17.61
CA GLY A 254 -34.44 -10.97 -16.62
C GLY A 254 -35.95 -11.13 -16.52
N ARG A 255 -36.39 -12.13 -15.75
CA ARG A 255 -37.79 -12.44 -15.47
C ARG A 255 -37.93 -12.86 -14.02
N ASN A 256 -38.66 -12.09 -13.22
CA ASN A 256 -38.76 -12.37 -11.79
C ASN A 256 -39.83 -13.45 -11.49
N CYS A 257 -39.88 -13.95 -10.25
CA CYS A 257 -40.81 -15.01 -9.86
C CYS A 257 -42.29 -14.55 -9.78
N ARG A 258 -42.58 -13.28 -10.10
CA ARG A 258 -43.95 -12.76 -10.30
C ARG A 258 -44.39 -12.83 -11.76
N GLY A 259 -43.50 -13.23 -12.66
CA GLY A 259 -43.71 -13.22 -14.11
C GLY A 259 -43.49 -11.85 -14.76
N GLU A 260 -42.88 -10.88 -14.07
CA GLU A 260 -42.59 -9.55 -14.60
C GLU A 260 -41.26 -9.56 -15.37
N TYR A 261 -41.28 -9.05 -16.62
CA TYR A 261 -40.07 -8.88 -17.42
C TYR A 261 -39.26 -7.66 -16.95
N MET A 262 -37.95 -7.83 -16.81
CA MET A 262 -37.02 -6.77 -16.43
C MET A 262 -36.18 -6.40 -17.65
N LYS A 263 -36.52 -5.27 -18.27
CA LYS A 263 -35.72 -4.69 -19.36
C LYS A 263 -34.38 -4.19 -18.79
N PRO A 264 -33.23 -4.52 -19.41
CA PRO A 264 -31.96 -3.89 -19.05
C PRO A 264 -32.04 -2.39 -19.32
N LYS A 265 -31.32 -1.58 -18.53
CA LYS A 265 -31.25 -0.14 -18.75
C LYS A 265 -30.62 0.14 -20.11
N GLU A 266 -31.08 1.20 -20.76
CA GLU A 266 -30.52 1.63 -22.05
C GLU A 266 -29.07 2.07 -21.87
N LEU A 267 -28.26 1.79 -22.89
CA LEU A 267 -26.86 2.17 -22.95
C LEU A 267 -26.74 3.70 -23.05
N VAL A 268 -25.87 4.28 -22.23
CA VAL A 268 -25.43 5.66 -22.40
C VAL A 268 -23.97 5.61 -22.86
N ILE A 269 -23.72 6.16 -24.05
CA ILE A 269 -22.39 6.35 -24.63
C ILE A 269 -22.17 7.87 -24.68
N SER A 270 -21.27 8.39 -23.85
CA SER A 270 -21.02 9.83 -23.71
C SER A 270 -19.55 10.20 -23.65
N ASN A 271 -18.66 9.22 -23.49
CA ASN A 271 -17.25 9.40 -23.17
C ASN A 271 -16.32 8.76 -24.21
N GLU A 272 -16.84 8.44 -25.40
CA GLU A 272 -16.07 7.84 -26.48
C GLU A 272 -14.86 8.73 -26.83
N PRO A 273 -13.63 8.18 -26.90
CA PRO A 273 -12.43 8.95 -27.18
C PRO A 273 -12.54 9.64 -28.54
N THR A 274 -12.55 10.98 -28.54
CA THR A 274 -12.52 11.81 -29.76
C THR A 274 -11.17 12.49 -29.97
N PHE A 275 -10.22 12.26 -29.07
CA PHE A 275 -8.87 12.78 -29.13
C PHE A 275 -7.95 11.87 -29.95
N HIS A 276 -6.84 12.43 -30.41
CA HIS A 276 -5.75 11.70 -31.06
C HIS A 276 -4.60 11.45 -30.08
N VAL A 277 -3.68 10.55 -30.43
CA VAL A 277 -2.44 10.33 -29.70
C VAL A 277 -1.25 10.30 -30.66
N CYS A 278 -0.10 10.80 -30.20
CA CYS A 278 1.15 10.73 -30.94
C CYS A 278 1.82 9.36 -30.82
N ASP A 279 2.86 9.13 -31.63
CA ASP A 279 3.62 7.85 -31.67
C ASP A 279 4.27 7.47 -30.32
N ASN A 280 4.46 8.43 -29.42
CA ASN A 280 5.00 8.22 -28.08
C ASN A 280 3.96 7.69 -27.06
N ILE A 281 2.74 7.38 -27.51
CA ILE A 281 1.69 6.74 -26.72
C ILE A 281 1.21 5.49 -27.45
N LYS A 282 1.36 4.34 -26.79
CA LYS A 282 0.94 3.05 -27.30
C LYS A 282 -0.53 2.79 -26.98
N VAL A 283 -1.34 2.53 -28.01
CA VAL A 283 -2.75 2.17 -27.88
C VAL A 283 -2.91 0.65 -27.90
N ILE A 284 -3.65 0.10 -26.94
CA ILE A 284 -4.02 -1.31 -26.87
C ILE A 284 -5.54 -1.38 -26.73
N GLU A 285 -6.21 -1.97 -27.72
CA GLU A 285 -7.65 -2.15 -27.73
C GLU A 285 -8.00 -3.63 -27.50
N ASP A 286 -8.90 -3.87 -26.55
CA ASP A 286 -9.52 -5.17 -26.29
C ASP A 286 -11.05 -5.09 -26.47
N GLU A 287 -11.77 -6.21 -26.26
CA GLU A 287 -13.23 -6.26 -26.47
C GLU A 287 -14.00 -5.35 -25.50
N ASP A 288 -13.48 -5.10 -24.31
CA ASP A 288 -14.16 -4.37 -23.24
C ASP A 288 -13.59 -2.96 -23.00
N SER A 289 -12.40 -2.62 -23.52
CA SER A 289 -11.70 -1.37 -23.23
C SER A 289 -10.64 -0.95 -24.28
N ILE A 290 -10.25 0.32 -24.24
CA ILE A 290 -9.09 0.89 -24.97
C ILE A 290 -8.15 1.51 -23.95
N LYS A 291 -6.89 1.08 -23.93
CA LYS A 291 -5.86 1.51 -22.97
C LYS A 291 -4.73 2.23 -23.70
N TYR A 292 -4.32 3.36 -23.14
CA TYR A 292 -3.28 4.23 -23.68
C TYR A 292 -2.09 4.22 -22.73
N TYR A 293 -0.94 3.70 -23.18
CA TYR A 293 0.28 3.58 -22.38
C TYR A 293 1.34 4.55 -22.87
N ALA A 294 2.12 5.11 -21.95
CA ALA A 294 3.31 5.88 -22.31
C ALA A 294 4.35 4.96 -22.97
N ASP A 295 4.85 5.32 -24.14
CA ASP A 295 5.99 4.62 -24.75
C ASP A 295 7.34 5.29 -24.42
N ASP A 296 7.32 6.56 -24.00
CA ASP A 296 8.50 7.29 -23.55
C ASP A 296 8.31 7.87 -22.14
N ASN A 297 9.43 8.16 -21.47
CA ASN A 297 9.43 9.00 -20.26
C ASN A 297 9.21 10.47 -20.65
N GLY A 298 8.54 11.23 -19.79
CA GLY A 298 8.37 12.67 -19.95
C GLY A 298 7.22 13.19 -19.12
N TYR A 299 6.50 14.19 -19.61
CA TYR A 299 5.23 14.66 -19.07
C TYR A 299 4.13 14.63 -20.13
N ILE A 300 2.89 14.38 -19.70
CA ILE A 300 1.74 14.36 -20.60
C ILE A 300 1.23 15.78 -20.86
N ALA A 301 1.02 16.10 -22.15
CA ALA A 301 0.40 17.34 -22.60
C ALA A 301 -0.76 17.04 -23.55
N PHE A 302 -1.77 17.92 -23.54
CA PHE A 302 -2.91 17.85 -24.44
C PHE A 302 -2.96 19.12 -25.30
N GLU A 303 -2.65 18.97 -26.59
CA GLU A 303 -2.52 20.07 -27.55
C GLU A 303 -3.26 19.70 -28.83
N ASP A 304 -4.04 20.63 -29.40
CA ASP A 304 -4.78 20.42 -30.65
C ASP A 304 -5.57 19.11 -30.69
N ASN A 305 -6.30 18.81 -29.60
CA ASN A 305 -7.08 17.58 -29.44
C ASN A 305 -6.22 16.28 -29.49
N THR A 306 -4.92 16.38 -29.20
CA THR A 306 -3.95 15.28 -29.27
C THR A 306 -3.17 15.16 -27.96
N TYR A 307 -3.09 13.96 -27.40
CA TYR A 307 -2.19 13.69 -26.28
C TYR A 307 -0.77 13.38 -26.78
N VAL A 308 0.21 14.02 -26.16
CA VAL A 308 1.63 13.88 -26.48
C VAL A 308 2.48 13.83 -25.21
N ILE A 309 3.54 13.03 -25.23
CA ILE A 309 4.58 13.03 -24.19
C ILE A 309 5.71 13.98 -24.60
N LYS A 310 6.00 14.98 -23.77
CA LYS A 310 7.09 15.93 -23.98
C LYS A 310 8.16 15.77 -22.90
N LYS A 311 9.40 16.14 -23.23
CA LYS A 311 10.54 16.08 -22.29
C LYS A 311 11.02 17.46 -21.87
N GLU A 312 10.88 18.45 -22.74
CA GLU A 312 11.33 19.82 -22.51
C GLU A 312 10.13 20.74 -22.25
N ALA A 313 10.23 21.54 -21.20
CA ALA A 313 9.26 22.57 -20.87
C ALA A 313 9.95 23.91 -20.60
N ASP A 314 9.62 24.91 -21.41
CA ASP A 314 10.02 26.29 -21.18
C ASP A 314 8.92 27.02 -20.39
N ILE A 315 9.27 27.60 -19.25
CA ILE A 315 8.33 28.22 -18.33
C ILE A 315 8.88 29.59 -17.91
N ASP A 316 8.03 30.61 -17.84
CA ASP A 316 8.48 31.94 -17.39
C ASP A 316 8.84 31.95 -15.89
N ALA A 317 7.97 31.38 -15.04
CA ALA A 317 8.20 31.31 -13.60
C ALA A 317 7.43 30.16 -12.94
N ILE A 318 8.08 29.47 -12.01
CA ILE A 318 7.47 28.48 -11.13
C ILE A 318 6.98 29.19 -9.87
N SER A 319 5.67 29.40 -9.77
CA SER A 319 5.06 30.07 -8.62
C SER A 319 3.72 29.45 -8.28
N PHE A 320 3.22 29.72 -7.07
CA PHE A 320 1.88 29.28 -6.66
C PHE A 320 0.76 29.75 -7.62
N ARG A 321 0.95 30.88 -8.31
CA ARG A 321 -0.05 31.44 -9.24
C ARG A 321 0.01 30.82 -10.63
N THR A 322 1.19 30.41 -11.07
CA THR A 322 1.44 29.91 -12.44
C THR A 322 1.34 28.39 -12.47
N THR A 323 2.44 27.70 -12.19
CA THR A 323 2.57 26.25 -12.33
C THR A 323 2.27 25.48 -11.06
N GLY A 324 2.49 26.11 -9.89
CA GLY A 324 2.60 25.38 -8.64
C GLY A 324 3.88 24.53 -8.55
N SER A 325 3.96 23.67 -7.54
CA SER A 325 5.05 22.70 -7.38
C SER A 325 5.01 21.64 -8.49
N ILE A 326 6.18 21.24 -8.96
CA ILE A 326 6.36 20.26 -10.04
C ILE A 326 7.02 19.02 -9.43
N GLU A 327 6.33 17.89 -9.51
CA GLU A 327 6.78 16.61 -8.93
C GLU A 327 6.76 15.52 -10.00
N SER A 328 7.59 15.69 -11.03
CA SER A 328 7.71 14.71 -12.12
C SER A 328 8.56 13.50 -11.71
N GLY A 329 9.40 13.67 -10.70
CA GLY A 329 10.37 12.66 -10.26
C GLY A 329 11.68 12.76 -11.04
N VAL A 330 12.79 12.49 -10.37
CA VAL A 330 14.14 12.67 -10.93
C VAL A 330 14.45 11.74 -12.12
N ASP A 331 13.71 10.63 -12.26
CA ASP A 331 13.85 9.62 -13.32
C ASP A 331 12.80 9.73 -14.44
N SER A 332 12.14 10.89 -14.58
CA SER A 332 11.08 11.10 -15.58
C SER A 332 11.59 11.65 -16.92
N ASP A 333 12.90 11.89 -17.06
CA ASP A 333 13.53 12.53 -18.22
C ASP A 333 12.88 13.88 -18.59
N VAL A 334 12.40 14.61 -17.58
CA VAL A 334 11.81 15.94 -17.74
C VAL A 334 12.89 16.99 -17.49
N ASN A 335 13.10 17.81 -18.50
CA ASN A 335 14.02 18.95 -18.51
C ASN A 335 13.21 20.24 -18.50
N ILE A 336 13.47 21.12 -17.53
CA ILE A 336 12.74 22.38 -17.39
C ILE A 336 13.71 23.55 -17.49
N SER A 337 13.43 24.48 -18.40
CA SER A 337 14.07 25.78 -18.45
C SER A 337 13.11 26.84 -17.90
N VAL A 338 13.56 27.58 -16.88
CA VAL A 338 12.77 28.63 -16.23
C VAL A 338 13.43 29.98 -16.49
N LYS A 339 12.72 30.88 -17.18
CA LYS A 339 13.26 32.18 -17.60
C LYS A 339 12.47 33.35 -17.04
N GLU A 340 12.98 33.96 -15.96
CA GLU A 340 12.37 35.15 -15.36
C GLU A 340 13.25 36.38 -15.60
N SER A 341 12.79 37.25 -16.49
CA SER A 341 13.51 38.47 -16.88
C SER A 341 13.44 39.59 -15.83
N ASN A 342 12.50 39.53 -14.88
CA ASN A 342 12.34 40.55 -13.86
C ASN A 342 13.21 40.27 -12.62
N ALA A 343 14.24 41.09 -12.41
CA ALA A 343 15.18 40.97 -11.28
C ALA A 343 14.54 40.99 -9.88
N ILE A 344 13.30 41.48 -9.74
CA ILE A 344 12.56 41.52 -8.47
C ILE A 344 11.82 40.20 -8.22
N LYS A 345 11.48 39.46 -9.28
CA LYS A 345 10.74 38.21 -9.18
C LYS A 345 11.70 37.03 -9.07
N ASP A 346 11.24 36.01 -8.37
CA ASP A 346 11.93 34.73 -8.31
C ASP A 346 11.44 33.85 -9.46
N ALA A 347 12.37 33.24 -10.19
CA ALA A 347 12.08 32.22 -11.20
C ALA A 347 11.50 30.96 -10.55
N VAL A 348 12.02 30.58 -9.38
CA VAL A 348 11.41 29.58 -8.50
C VAL A 348 10.91 30.27 -7.25
N GLY A 349 9.60 30.44 -7.15
CA GLY A 349 8.94 31.19 -6.09
C GLY A 349 9.09 30.56 -4.70
N SER A 350 8.83 31.38 -3.69
CA SER A 350 8.91 30.95 -2.28
C SER A 350 8.03 29.75 -1.98
N GLY A 351 8.60 28.76 -1.28
CA GLY A 351 7.92 27.54 -0.85
C GLY A 351 7.58 26.55 -1.98
N MET A 352 8.04 26.79 -3.20
CA MET A 352 7.84 25.85 -4.31
C MET A 352 8.78 24.67 -4.21
N LYS A 353 8.27 23.48 -4.54
CA LYS A 353 9.05 22.26 -4.67
C LYS A 353 9.12 21.86 -6.14
N VAL A 354 10.34 21.59 -6.61
CA VAL A 354 10.59 21.20 -8.00
C VAL A 354 11.42 19.93 -7.99
N GLU A 355 10.89 18.86 -8.59
CA GLU A 355 11.52 17.56 -8.72
C GLU A 355 11.45 17.09 -10.18
N VAL A 356 12.61 17.15 -10.85
CA VAL A 356 12.78 16.93 -12.30
C VAL A 356 14.12 16.26 -12.60
N THR A 357 14.41 15.90 -13.84
CA THR A 357 15.71 15.32 -14.21
C THR A 357 16.77 16.41 -14.36
N GLU A 358 16.48 17.44 -15.16
CA GLU A 358 17.36 18.60 -15.33
C GLU A 358 16.57 19.90 -15.16
N ILE A 359 17.17 20.88 -14.50
CA ILE A 359 16.61 22.21 -14.35
C ILE A 359 17.63 23.30 -14.64
N GLU A 360 17.24 24.22 -15.51
CA GLU A 360 17.98 25.45 -15.78
C GLU A 360 17.13 26.64 -15.33
N VAL A 361 17.66 27.45 -14.42
CA VAL A 361 16.97 28.60 -13.84
C VAL A 361 17.72 29.87 -14.22
N GLU A 362 17.23 30.56 -15.26
CA GLU A 362 17.64 31.92 -15.60
C GLU A 362 16.87 32.90 -14.70
N GLY A 363 17.27 32.98 -13.43
CA GLY A 363 16.67 33.89 -12.45
C GLY A 363 16.95 33.50 -11.00
N ASN A 364 16.26 34.15 -10.06
CA ASN A 364 16.48 33.95 -8.62
C ASN A 364 15.64 32.80 -8.05
N VAL A 365 16.14 32.15 -7.00
CA VAL A 365 15.45 31.10 -6.26
C VAL A 365 14.99 31.66 -4.91
N GLY A 366 13.67 31.66 -4.71
CA GLY A 366 12.97 32.26 -3.58
C GLY A 366 13.14 31.52 -2.25
N SER A 367 12.55 32.09 -1.21
CA SER A 367 12.68 31.57 0.16
C SER A 367 11.97 30.22 0.37
N ASN A 368 12.61 29.29 1.06
CA ASN A 368 12.09 27.93 1.32
C ASN A 368 11.77 27.13 0.04
N ALA A 369 12.31 27.53 -1.11
CA ALA A 369 12.22 26.72 -2.32
C ALA A 369 13.09 25.46 -2.17
N LEU A 370 12.58 24.34 -2.68
CA LEU A 370 13.28 23.05 -2.70
C LEU A 370 13.41 22.58 -4.15
N VAL A 371 14.65 22.49 -4.63
CA VAL A 371 14.97 22.00 -5.97
C VAL A 371 15.67 20.66 -5.84
N ILE A 372 15.12 19.62 -6.48
CA ILE A 372 15.66 18.26 -6.52
C ILE A 372 15.81 17.85 -7.99
N ALA A 373 17.03 17.59 -8.43
CA ALA A 373 17.31 17.20 -9.82
C ALA A 373 18.51 16.24 -9.94
N LYS A 374 18.80 15.70 -11.13
CA LYS A 374 20.12 15.13 -11.43
C LYS A 374 21.12 16.24 -11.72
N LYS A 375 20.69 17.25 -12.49
CA LYS A 375 21.47 18.44 -12.81
C LYS A 375 20.66 19.70 -12.55
N ALA A 376 21.25 20.65 -11.81
CA ALA A 376 20.63 21.93 -11.50
C ALA A 376 21.57 23.10 -11.79
N THR A 377 21.18 23.95 -12.73
CA THR A 377 21.89 25.19 -13.08
C THR A 377 21.06 26.40 -12.66
N ILE A 378 21.61 27.28 -11.84
CA ILE A 378 20.95 28.50 -11.34
C ILE A 378 21.81 29.71 -11.70
N GLY A 379 21.36 30.46 -12.70
CA GLY A 379 22.04 31.66 -13.20
C GLY A 379 21.91 32.89 -12.28
N GLY A 380 20.92 32.91 -11.37
CA GLY A 380 20.69 34.01 -10.43
C GLY A 380 21.19 33.75 -9.01
N GLN A 381 20.53 34.36 -8.02
CA GLN A 381 20.86 34.18 -6.60
C GLN A 381 19.89 33.25 -5.87
N THR A 382 20.40 32.49 -4.90
CA THR A 382 19.58 31.67 -4.01
C THR A 382 19.24 32.43 -2.72
N HIS A 383 18.03 32.25 -2.20
CA HIS A 383 17.69 32.74 -0.87
C HIS A 383 18.38 31.90 0.22
N LYS A 384 18.65 32.51 1.40
CA LYS A 384 19.29 31.85 2.55
C LYS A 384 18.60 30.60 3.10
N THR A 385 17.33 30.41 2.76
CA THR A 385 16.53 29.24 3.18
C THR A 385 16.18 28.31 2.03
N ALA A 386 16.68 28.58 0.82
CA ALA A 386 16.51 27.68 -0.32
C ALA A 386 17.40 26.46 -0.15
N LYS A 387 16.90 25.29 -0.60
CA LYS A 387 17.62 24.02 -0.57
C LYS A 387 17.70 23.45 -1.97
N ILE A 388 18.91 23.14 -2.41
CA ILE A 388 19.16 22.60 -3.75
C ILE A 388 19.85 21.26 -3.57
N LYS A 389 19.29 20.22 -4.20
CA LYS A 389 19.80 18.86 -4.16
C LYS A 389 19.93 18.33 -5.58
N ALA A 390 21.15 18.09 -6.03
CA ALA A 390 21.38 17.45 -7.33
C ALA A 390 22.75 16.78 -7.39
N ASP A 391 22.93 15.81 -8.29
CA ASP A 391 24.25 15.20 -8.51
C ASP A 391 25.25 16.24 -9.04
N GLU A 392 24.82 17.07 -9.99
CA GLU A 392 25.57 18.21 -10.52
C GLU A 392 24.85 19.52 -10.22
N ILE A 393 25.53 20.47 -9.57
CA ILE A 393 24.99 21.78 -9.20
C ILE A 393 25.90 22.87 -9.74
N GLU A 394 25.34 23.81 -10.50
CA GLU A 394 25.99 25.06 -10.89
C GLU A 394 25.16 26.26 -10.40
N ILE A 395 25.74 27.10 -9.55
CA ILE A 395 25.03 28.27 -9.00
C ILE A 395 25.88 29.53 -9.17
N ASN A 396 25.27 30.61 -9.65
CA ASN A 396 25.96 31.89 -9.74
C ASN A 396 26.18 32.52 -8.35
N VAL A 397 25.13 32.84 -7.59
CA VAL A 397 25.25 33.38 -6.23
C VAL A 397 24.51 32.51 -5.22
N HIS A 398 25.23 31.89 -4.29
CA HIS A 398 24.64 30.96 -3.31
C HIS A 398 24.64 31.49 -1.89
N LYS A 399 23.46 31.57 -1.28
CA LYS A 399 23.24 31.94 0.13
C LYS A 399 22.54 30.85 0.96
N GLY A 400 21.92 29.87 0.30
CA GLY A 400 21.14 28.80 0.93
C GLY A 400 21.96 27.54 1.24
N GLU A 401 21.34 26.37 1.10
CA GLU A 401 21.96 25.05 1.28
C GLU A 401 22.03 24.31 -0.07
N ALA A 402 23.19 23.77 -0.42
CA ALA A 402 23.41 22.96 -1.61
C ALA A 402 24.00 21.59 -1.25
N TYR A 403 23.40 20.52 -1.76
CA TYR A 403 23.80 19.14 -1.52
C TYR A 403 23.98 18.41 -2.86
N GLY A 404 25.17 17.89 -3.15
CA GLY A 404 25.40 17.20 -4.43
C GLY A 404 26.68 16.39 -4.51
N LYS A 405 26.95 15.75 -5.65
CA LYS A 405 28.24 15.08 -5.86
C LYS A 405 29.28 16.11 -6.31
N ASN A 406 28.95 16.84 -7.37
CA ASN A 406 29.79 17.88 -7.95
C ASN A 406 29.07 19.23 -7.83
N VAL A 407 29.63 20.14 -7.04
CA VAL A 407 29.03 21.46 -6.80
C VAL A 407 30.00 22.55 -7.25
N HIS A 408 29.57 23.36 -8.22
CA HIS A 408 30.29 24.54 -8.68
C HIS A 408 29.50 25.81 -8.35
N ILE A 409 30.12 26.73 -7.61
CA ILE A 409 29.51 28.01 -7.23
C ILE A 409 30.39 29.17 -7.65
N THR A 410 29.85 30.12 -8.41
CA THR A 410 30.62 31.30 -8.83
C THR A 410 30.88 32.22 -7.63
N ARG A 411 29.87 32.50 -6.82
CA ARG A 411 29.96 33.32 -5.61
C ARG A 411 29.22 32.68 -4.44
N LEU A 412 29.95 32.26 -3.42
CA LEU A 412 29.38 31.79 -2.16
C LEU A 412 29.27 32.97 -1.17
N GLU A 413 28.06 33.27 -0.71
CA GLU A 413 27.77 34.37 0.21
C GLU A 413 27.03 33.85 1.44
N HIS A 414 27.76 33.45 2.49
CA HIS A 414 27.19 32.85 3.71
C HIS A 414 26.37 31.56 3.51
N GLY A 415 26.43 30.95 2.32
CA GLY A 415 25.76 29.69 2.03
C GLY A 415 26.45 28.46 2.66
N PHE A 416 25.76 27.34 2.58
CA PHE A 416 26.22 26.03 2.98
C PHE A 416 26.33 25.10 1.76
N ILE A 417 27.44 24.38 1.65
CA ILE A 417 27.71 23.38 0.62
C ILE A 417 28.09 22.07 1.29
N GLU A 418 27.48 20.97 0.88
CA GLU A 418 27.88 19.61 1.23
C GLU A 418 27.99 18.77 -0.05
N ALA A 419 29.20 18.31 -0.39
CA ALA A 419 29.44 17.60 -1.65
C ALA A 419 30.55 16.55 -1.62
N GLU A 420 30.70 15.76 -2.68
CA GLU A 420 31.94 14.98 -2.86
C GLU A 420 33.07 15.91 -3.32
N THR A 421 32.81 16.70 -4.36
CA THR A 421 33.74 17.72 -4.89
C THR A 421 33.06 19.10 -4.91
N ALA A 422 33.70 20.09 -4.31
CA ALA A 422 33.21 21.47 -4.27
C ALA A 422 34.19 22.45 -4.90
N GLY A 423 33.78 23.14 -5.96
CA GLY A 423 34.52 24.22 -6.61
C GLY A 423 33.83 25.57 -6.38
N VAL A 424 34.55 26.55 -5.84
CA VAL A 424 34.01 27.90 -5.60
C VAL A 424 34.91 28.96 -6.21
N ALA A 425 34.42 29.76 -7.15
CA ALA A 425 35.24 30.79 -7.78
C ALA A 425 35.50 31.97 -6.82
N GLN A 426 34.51 32.40 -6.05
CA GLN A 426 34.68 33.41 -5.02
C GLN A 426 33.91 33.05 -3.75
N ALA A 427 34.59 32.92 -2.62
CA ALA A 427 33.99 32.58 -1.34
C ALA A 427 34.05 33.78 -0.37
N VAL A 428 32.88 34.26 0.08
CA VAL A 428 32.73 35.37 1.03
C VAL A 428 31.76 34.95 2.14
N GLY A 429 32.31 34.48 3.26
CA GLY A 429 31.50 33.83 4.28
C GLY A 429 30.86 32.53 3.78
N GLY A 430 30.52 31.65 4.72
CA GLY A 430 29.84 30.39 4.40
C GLY A 430 30.63 29.18 4.83
N THR A 431 29.99 28.02 4.70
CA THR A 431 30.52 26.74 5.18
C THR A 431 30.52 25.74 4.03
N ILE A 432 31.68 25.18 3.74
CA ILE A 432 31.88 24.20 2.65
C ILE A 432 32.34 22.91 3.30
N ARG A 433 31.65 21.81 3.00
CA ARG A 433 32.00 20.45 3.42
C ARG A 433 32.11 19.58 2.19
N ALA A 434 33.30 19.06 1.89
CA ALA A 434 33.45 18.12 0.78
C ALA A 434 34.59 17.13 0.98
N GLN A 435 34.79 16.17 0.08
CA GLN A 435 36.02 15.38 0.09
C GLN A 435 37.19 16.21 -0.44
N GLU A 436 36.93 16.96 -1.52
CA GLU A 436 37.87 17.86 -2.15
C GLU A 436 37.25 19.25 -2.35
N ILE A 437 37.97 20.29 -1.93
CA ILE A 437 37.53 21.68 -2.02
C ILE A 437 38.54 22.47 -2.83
N THR A 438 38.07 23.19 -3.85
CA THR A 438 38.87 24.16 -4.61
C THR A 438 38.22 25.53 -4.53
N ILE A 439 38.99 26.54 -4.10
CA ILE A 439 38.55 27.94 -3.99
C ILE A 439 39.47 28.82 -4.84
N ASP A 440 38.94 29.49 -5.86
CA ASP A 440 39.78 30.37 -6.68
C ASP A 440 40.12 31.67 -5.92
N VAL A 441 39.13 32.33 -5.33
CA VAL A 441 39.30 33.55 -4.53
C VAL A 441 38.65 33.40 -3.17
N CYS A 442 39.46 33.28 -2.12
CA CYS A 442 39.00 33.22 -0.73
C CYS A 442 39.03 34.61 -0.09
N ALA A 443 37.85 35.14 0.26
CA ALA A 443 37.73 36.40 1.01
C ALA A 443 37.78 36.12 2.52
N SER A 444 36.79 36.55 3.30
CA SER A 444 36.79 36.46 4.76
C SER A 444 35.70 35.53 5.30
N HIS A 445 35.92 35.01 6.52
CA HIS A 445 34.97 34.20 7.29
C HIS A 445 34.48 32.90 6.61
N VAL A 446 35.29 32.32 5.70
CA VAL A 446 34.99 31.05 5.06
C VAL A 446 35.40 29.90 5.97
N LYS A 447 34.50 28.93 6.16
CA LYS A 447 34.78 27.67 6.88
C LYS A 447 34.77 26.52 5.88
N ALA A 448 35.95 26.05 5.49
CA ALA A 448 36.07 24.91 4.59
C ALA A 448 36.53 23.68 5.37
N THR A 449 35.78 22.59 5.28
CA THR A 449 36.11 21.31 5.93
C THR A 449 36.19 20.23 4.86
N ALA A 450 37.36 19.61 4.70
CA ALA A 450 37.57 18.55 3.71
C ALA A 450 38.06 17.24 4.34
N THR A 451 37.85 16.10 3.66
CA THR A 451 38.47 14.84 4.08
C THR A 451 39.86 14.65 3.49
N ARG A 452 40.10 15.11 2.25
CA ARG A 452 41.38 14.89 1.53
C ARG A 452 42.12 16.19 1.21
N LYS A 453 41.48 17.15 0.56
CA LYS A 453 42.20 18.30 -0.01
C LYS A 453 41.40 19.60 0.08
N ILE A 454 42.08 20.67 0.47
CA ILE A 454 41.60 22.05 0.32
C ILE A 454 42.65 22.82 -0.47
N GLU A 455 42.27 23.37 -1.62
CA GLU A 455 43.13 24.16 -2.50
C GLU A 455 42.59 25.57 -2.67
N ILE A 456 43.45 26.56 -2.47
CA ILE A 456 43.12 27.98 -2.55
C ILE A 456 44.06 28.63 -3.56
N LYS A 457 43.54 29.16 -4.66
CA LYS A 457 44.39 29.81 -5.68
C LYS A 457 44.79 31.22 -5.26
N LYS A 458 43.88 31.99 -4.67
CA LYS A 458 44.13 33.37 -4.24
C LYS A 458 43.44 33.68 -2.92
N MET A 459 44.23 34.07 -1.92
CA MET A 459 43.73 34.55 -0.63
C MET A 459 43.68 36.08 -0.62
N LEU A 460 42.52 36.65 -0.29
CA LEU A 460 42.30 38.11 -0.22
C LEU A 460 41.81 38.57 1.15
N GLY A 461 41.01 37.77 1.84
CA GLY A 461 40.47 38.13 3.15
C GLY A 461 41.08 37.33 4.29
N SER A 462 40.48 37.51 5.47
CA SER A 462 40.98 37.00 6.75
C SER A 462 39.87 36.30 7.54
N GLU A 463 40.23 35.69 8.66
CA GLU A 463 39.32 34.94 9.54
C GLU A 463 38.72 33.69 8.91
N ASN A 464 39.45 33.07 7.99
CA ASN A 464 39.06 31.80 7.39
C ASN A 464 39.55 30.63 8.23
N ILE A 465 38.76 29.54 8.25
CA ILE A 465 39.07 28.30 8.97
C ILE A 465 39.06 27.16 7.96
N PHE A 466 40.22 26.53 7.77
CA PHE A 466 40.42 25.39 6.89
C PHE A 466 40.65 24.16 7.74
N THR A 467 39.79 23.16 7.65
CA THR A 467 39.81 21.97 8.50
C THR A 467 39.90 20.71 7.67
N ILE A 468 40.85 19.83 7.98
CA ILE A 468 40.81 18.44 7.54
C ILE A 468 40.14 17.60 8.63
N ASP A 469 39.03 16.97 8.27
CA ASP A 469 38.23 16.12 9.15
C ASP A 469 37.86 14.83 8.39
N PRO A 470 38.49 13.68 8.69
CA PRO A 470 38.22 12.42 8.00
C PRO A 470 36.83 11.84 8.34
N LEU A 471 36.15 12.36 9.38
CA LEU A 471 34.84 11.92 9.84
C LEU A 471 33.72 12.87 9.41
N LEU A 472 33.88 13.54 8.27
CA LEU A 472 32.98 14.59 7.76
C LEU A 472 31.52 14.12 7.60
N SER A 473 31.30 12.87 7.17
CA SER A 473 29.95 12.31 6.93
C SER A 473 29.37 11.62 8.18
N ARG A 474 28.08 11.85 8.45
CA ARG A 474 27.35 11.21 9.57
C ARG A 474 27.37 9.68 9.53
N ASP A 475 27.37 9.09 8.32
CA ASP A 475 27.42 7.64 8.15
C ASP A 475 28.77 7.06 8.60
N VAL A 476 29.86 7.80 8.39
CA VAL A 476 31.20 7.41 8.86
C VAL A 476 31.30 7.55 10.37
N GLN A 477 30.72 8.60 10.98
CA GLN A 477 30.68 8.77 12.44
C GLN A 477 29.98 7.58 13.13
N HIS A 478 28.78 7.20 12.65
CA HIS A 478 28.09 6.01 13.17
C HIS A 478 28.87 4.71 12.95
N SER A 479 29.50 4.54 11.78
CA SER A 479 30.29 3.34 11.51
C SER A 479 31.53 3.20 12.40
N VAL A 480 32.15 4.33 12.79
CA VAL A 480 33.32 4.34 13.66
C VAL A 480 32.91 4.07 15.11
N GLU A 481 31.83 4.68 15.59
CA GLU A 481 31.26 4.41 16.92
C GLU A 481 30.86 2.92 17.08
N ASP A 482 30.15 2.35 16.10
CA ASP A 482 29.77 0.94 16.09
C ASP A 482 30.98 0.00 16.02
N ASN A 483 32.03 0.38 15.27
CA ASN A 483 33.25 -0.40 15.16
C ASN A 483 34.04 -0.39 16.47
N GLU A 484 34.11 0.75 17.18
CA GLU A 484 34.78 0.85 18.47
C GLU A 484 34.14 -0.03 19.55
N GLU A 485 32.80 -0.05 19.62
CA GLU A 485 32.07 -0.92 20.55
C GLU A 485 32.35 -2.39 20.26
N LYS A 486 32.26 -2.80 18.99
CA LYS A 486 32.57 -4.17 18.56
C LYS A 486 34.02 -4.57 18.84
N ILE A 487 34.98 -3.66 18.63
CA ILE A 487 36.39 -3.90 18.95
C ILE A 487 36.55 -4.17 20.46
N LYS A 488 35.92 -3.36 21.33
CA LYS A 488 35.97 -3.56 22.80
C LYS A 488 35.33 -4.88 23.23
N GLU A 489 34.20 -5.26 22.64
CA GLU A 489 33.54 -6.54 22.88
C GLU A 489 34.44 -7.71 22.46
N ILE A 490 34.95 -7.71 21.23
CA ILE A 490 35.82 -8.78 20.71
C ILE A 490 37.10 -8.91 21.54
N GLN A 491 37.73 -7.79 21.94
CA GLN A 491 38.90 -7.81 22.84
C GLN A 491 38.61 -8.40 24.22
N THR A 492 37.39 -8.21 24.73
CA THR A 492 36.96 -8.78 26.01
C THR A 492 36.72 -10.28 25.88
N HIS A 493 36.02 -10.70 24.82
CA HIS A 493 35.82 -12.10 24.48
C HIS A 493 37.14 -12.85 24.24
N LEU A 494 38.09 -12.26 23.51
CA LEU A 494 39.42 -12.87 23.28
C LEU A 494 40.19 -13.05 24.59
N ARG A 495 40.07 -12.12 25.55
CA ARG A 495 40.68 -12.27 26.89
C ARG A 495 40.07 -13.44 27.67
N GLU A 496 38.76 -13.66 27.55
CA GLU A 496 38.07 -14.78 28.20
C GLU A 496 38.42 -16.12 27.53
N LEU A 497 38.31 -16.19 26.20
CA LEU A 497 38.70 -17.35 25.39
C LEU A 497 40.16 -17.76 25.65
N LYS A 498 41.08 -16.80 25.77
CA LYS A 498 42.49 -17.08 26.10
C LYS A 498 42.63 -17.76 27.46
N LYS A 499 41.91 -17.29 28.49
CA LYS A 499 41.92 -17.91 29.82
C LYS A 499 41.35 -19.34 29.78
N GLU A 500 40.30 -19.57 29.01
CA GLU A 500 39.71 -20.90 28.84
C GLU A 500 40.64 -21.85 28.08
N LEU A 501 41.29 -21.38 27.01
CA LEU A 501 42.29 -22.12 26.26
C LEU A 501 43.46 -22.55 27.14
N GLU A 502 43.98 -21.64 27.96
CA GLU A 502 45.07 -21.95 28.92
C GLU A 502 44.63 -23.01 29.93
N LYS A 503 43.41 -22.89 30.48
CA LYS A 503 42.83 -23.85 31.42
C LYS A 503 42.67 -25.24 30.81
N TYR A 504 42.03 -25.36 29.63
CA TYR A 504 41.82 -26.65 28.97
C TYR A 504 43.13 -27.25 28.44
N THR A 505 44.07 -26.43 27.99
CA THR A 505 45.41 -26.87 27.59
C THR A 505 46.15 -27.50 28.78
N LEU A 506 46.08 -26.88 29.96
CA LEU A 506 46.67 -27.42 31.18
C LEU A 506 46.00 -28.74 31.62
N LEU A 507 44.67 -28.81 31.57
CA LEU A 507 43.92 -30.03 31.92
C LEU A 507 44.26 -31.20 30.99
N ILE A 508 44.38 -30.96 29.68
CA ILE A 508 44.77 -31.99 28.72
C ILE A 508 46.24 -32.39 28.92
N LYS A 509 47.14 -31.44 29.16
CA LYS A 509 48.57 -31.71 29.42
C LYS A 509 48.76 -32.57 30.68
N ASN A 510 48.02 -32.27 31.75
CA ASN A 510 48.06 -33.02 33.01
C ASN A 510 47.38 -34.40 32.88
N GLY A 511 46.30 -34.50 32.09
CA GLY A 511 45.58 -35.75 31.85
C GLY A 511 46.17 -36.66 30.76
N ALA A 512 47.12 -36.18 29.95
CA ALA A 512 47.66 -36.90 28.79
C ALA A 512 48.33 -38.23 29.14
N LYS A 513 49.09 -38.27 30.25
CA LYS A 513 49.75 -39.51 30.72
C LYS A 513 48.72 -40.57 31.12
N ALA A 514 47.71 -40.17 31.89
CA ALA A 514 46.61 -41.05 32.29
C ALA A 514 45.79 -41.53 31.08
N PHE A 515 45.56 -40.65 30.09
CA PHE A 515 44.87 -41.02 28.85
C PHE A 515 45.66 -42.05 28.02
N LEU A 516 46.98 -41.91 27.94
CA LEU A 516 47.85 -42.85 27.23
C LEU A 516 47.83 -44.24 27.87
N GLU A 517 47.82 -44.32 29.20
CA GLU A 517 47.65 -45.57 29.93
C GLU A 517 46.26 -46.18 29.71
N ILE A 518 45.19 -45.37 29.76
CA ILE A 518 43.82 -45.83 29.48
C ILE A 518 43.71 -46.35 28.05
N LYS A 519 44.31 -45.67 27.06
CA LYS A 519 44.35 -46.11 25.66
C LYS A 519 45.09 -47.43 25.50
N LYS A 520 46.25 -47.60 26.14
CA LYS A 520 47.02 -48.86 26.13
C LYS A 520 46.23 -50.01 26.75
N ARG A 521 45.54 -49.77 27.88
CA ARG A 521 44.69 -50.78 28.54
C ARG A 521 43.47 -51.15 27.70
N LEU A 522 42.79 -50.18 27.08
CA LEU A 522 41.68 -50.44 26.15
C LEU A 522 42.13 -51.27 24.93
N LEU A 523 43.30 -50.97 24.35
CA LEU A 523 43.89 -51.76 23.26
C LEU A 523 44.25 -53.19 23.69
N HIS A 524 44.72 -53.38 24.93
CA HIS A 524 44.99 -54.71 25.47
C HIS A 524 43.70 -55.53 25.64
N TYR A 525 42.63 -54.93 26.18
CA TYR A 525 41.32 -55.61 26.28
C TYR A 525 40.72 -55.94 24.91
N GLN A 526 40.91 -55.07 23.91
CA GLN A 526 40.48 -55.29 22.54
C GLN A 526 41.25 -56.44 21.86
N LYS A 527 42.58 -56.51 22.03
CA LYS A 527 43.42 -57.57 21.44
C LYS A 527 43.16 -58.94 22.07
N ASN A 528 42.76 -58.98 23.33
CA ASN A 528 42.55 -60.23 24.07
C ASN A 528 41.06 -60.67 24.13
N ASN A 529 40.16 -60.06 23.35
CA ASN A 529 38.72 -60.36 23.30
C ASN A 529 38.00 -60.35 24.68
N VAL A 530 38.40 -59.44 25.59
CA VAL A 530 37.78 -59.29 26.91
C VAL A 530 36.83 -58.08 26.93
N LYS A 531 35.65 -58.23 27.55
CA LYS A 531 34.64 -57.16 27.65
C LYS A 531 35.20 -55.95 28.42
N MET A 532 35.31 -54.81 27.73
CA MET A 532 35.93 -53.60 28.28
C MET A 532 35.12 -53.01 29.45
N PRO A 533 35.75 -52.59 30.56
CA PRO A 533 35.01 -51.97 31.66
C PRO A 533 34.48 -50.58 31.25
N GLY A 534 33.18 -50.35 31.47
CA GLY A 534 32.49 -49.13 31.03
C GLY A 534 33.06 -47.82 31.59
N SER A 535 33.74 -47.87 32.75
CA SER A 535 34.42 -46.73 33.35
C SER A 535 35.61 -46.21 32.53
N PHE A 536 36.38 -47.11 31.90
CA PHE A 536 37.51 -46.73 31.04
C PHE A 536 37.02 -46.13 29.71
N VAL A 537 35.96 -46.71 29.12
CA VAL A 537 35.34 -46.19 27.90
C VAL A 537 34.76 -44.79 28.13
N LYS A 538 34.07 -44.57 29.27
CA LYS A 538 33.55 -43.24 29.65
C LYS A 538 34.67 -42.21 29.82
N LYS A 539 35.75 -42.52 30.54
CA LYS A 539 36.91 -41.63 30.72
C LYS A 539 37.62 -41.30 29.40
N TYR A 540 37.76 -42.29 28.52
CA TYR A 540 38.34 -42.10 27.18
C TYR A 540 37.50 -41.16 26.32
N LYS A 541 36.17 -41.37 26.28
CA LYS A 541 35.23 -40.47 25.58
C LYS A 541 35.24 -39.05 26.17
N GLN A 542 35.33 -38.89 27.48
CA GLN A 542 35.46 -37.57 28.12
C GLN A 542 36.71 -36.83 27.67
N PHE A 543 37.86 -37.51 27.64
CA PHE A 543 39.11 -36.88 27.17
C PHE A 543 39.08 -36.54 25.68
N GLN A 544 38.44 -37.39 24.85
CA GLN A 544 38.20 -37.05 23.44
C GLN A 544 37.33 -35.80 23.29
N LYS A 545 36.23 -35.70 24.05
CA LYS A 545 35.37 -34.51 24.07
C LYS A 545 36.13 -33.26 24.51
N MET A 546 36.99 -33.36 25.53
CA MET A 546 37.83 -32.23 25.96
C MET A 546 38.81 -31.80 24.87
N LYS A 547 39.42 -32.76 24.15
CA LYS A 547 40.32 -32.46 23.03
C LYS A 547 39.58 -31.79 21.86
N GLN A 548 38.39 -32.27 21.55
CA GLN A 548 37.52 -31.66 20.54
C GLN A 548 37.13 -30.23 20.94
N HIS A 549 36.69 -30.03 22.18
CA HIS A 549 36.34 -28.71 22.69
C HIS A 549 37.53 -27.73 22.71
N LEU A 550 38.74 -28.20 23.05
CA LEU A 550 39.94 -27.38 22.93
C LEU A 550 40.24 -26.98 21.47
N GLN A 551 39.96 -27.87 20.51
CA GLN A 551 40.12 -27.56 19.09
C GLN A 551 39.09 -26.51 18.65
N GLU A 552 37.82 -26.67 19.03
CA GLU A 552 36.75 -25.69 18.78
C GLU A 552 37.09 -24.32 19.35
N LEU A 553 37.54 -24.25 20.61
CA LEU A 553 38.00 -23.00 21.26
C LEU A 553 39.18 -22.34 20.53
N LYS A 554 40.10 -23.12 19.95
CA LYS A 554 41.24 -22.59 19.19
C LYS A 554 40.82 -22.01 17.85
N GLU A 555 39.90 -22.68 17.17
CA GLU A 555 39.33 -22.22 15.91
C GLU A 555 38.52 -20.92 16.14
N GLU A 556 37.72 -20.86 17.21
CA GLU A 556 36.99 -19.65 17.60
C GLU A 556 37.91 -18.49 17.98
N PHE A 557 38.96 -18.74 18.76
CA PHE A 557 39.94 -17.71 19.11
C PHE A 557 40.64 -17.15 17.85
N LYS A 558 41.06 -18.02 16.93
CA LYS A 558 41.70 -17.61 15.68
C LYS A 558 40.75 -16.78 14.81
N PHE A 559 39.50 -17.21 14.67
CA PHE A 559 38.49 -16.47 13.91
C PHE A 559 38.26 -15.07 14.48
N LYS A 560 38.09 -14.94 15.81
CA LYS A 560 37.90 -13.63 16.47
C LYS A 560 39.16 -12.76 16.42
N GLU A 561 40.34 -13.34 16.41
CA GLU A 561 41.60 -12.61 16.21
C GLU A 561 41.72 -12.06 14.77
N GLU A 562 41.33 -12.85 13.77
CA GLU A 562 41.25 -12.41 12.37
C GLU A 562 40.19 -11.30 12.17
N GLU A 563 39.03 -11.43 12.82
CA GLU A 563 37.95 -10.43 12.84
C GLU A 563 38.40 -9.10 13.47
N LEU A 564 39.09 -9.16 14.62
CA LEU A 564 39.66 -7.99 15.29
C LEU A 564 40.67 -7.28 14.38
N ASN A 565 41.57 -8.03 13.76
CA ASN A 565 42.60 -7.48 12.87
C ASN A 565 41.98 -6.78 11.65
N LEU A 566 40.88 -7.32 11.10
CA LEU A 566 40.15 -6.71 10.00
C LEU A 566 39.51 -5.38 10.41
N LEU A 567 38.84 -5.34 11.56
CA LEU A 567 38.21 -4.12 12.09
C LEU A 567 39.26 -3.04 12.41
N THR A 568 40.39 -3.39 13.03
CA THR A 568 41.46 -2.44 13.34
C THR A 568 42.14 -1.88 12.07
N LYS A 569 42.28 -2.68 11.01
CA LYS A 569 42.81 -2.21 9.72
C LYS A 569 41.88 -1.19 9.05
N CYS A 570 40.57 -1.36 9.16
CA CYS A 570 39.62 -0.37 8.66
C CYS A 570 39.80 0.99 9.37
N THR A 571 40.01 1.01 10.69
CA THR A 571 40.27 2.24 11.45
C THR A 571 41.59 2.90 11.05
N ALA A 572 42.66 2.12 10.86
CA ALA A 572 43.97 2.61 10.40
C ALA A 572 43.90 3.28 9.01
N SER A 573 43.04 2.80 8.11
CA SER A 573 42.88 3.40 6.77
C SER A 573 42.37 4.86 6.82
N PHE A 574 41.60 5.24 7.83
CA PHE A 574 41.18 6.63 8.02
C PHE A 574 42.31 7.52 8.54
N GLN A 575 43.24 6.95 9.30
CA GLN A 575 44.43 7.64 9.81
C GLN A 575 45.49 7.84 8.70
N ASP A 576 45.66 6.87 7.80
CA ASP A 576 46.54 7.02 6.64
C ASP A 576 46.02 8.11 5.69
N ASN A 577 44.69 8.17 5.47
CA ASN A 577 44.06 9.19 4.62
C ASN A 577 44.26 10.63 5.14
N ILE A 578 44.31 10.86 6.46
CA ILE A 578 44.59 12.20 7.01
C ILE A 578 46.07 12.59 6.90
N LEU A 579 46.99 11.62 6.89
CA LEU A 579 48.42 11.86 6.66
C LEU A 579 48.70 12.27 5.21
N ASP A 580 47.89 11.80 4.26
CA ASP A 580 47.95 12.22 2.85
C ASP A 580 47.19 13.51 2.56
N ALA A 581 46.35 13.97 3.49
CA ALA A 581 45.54 15.15 3.29
C ALA A 581 46.37 16.44 3.27
N ARG A 582 46.00 17.38 2.38
CA ARG A 582 46.76 18.62 2.16
C ARG A 582 45.86 19.85 2.14
N ILE A 583 46.36 20.93 2.74
CA ILE A 583 45.82 22.27 2.58
C ILE A 583 46.84 23.08 1.79
N ILE A 584 46.45 23.49 0.58
CA ILE A 584 47.31 24.18 -0.39
C ILE A 584 46.79 25.61 -0.58
N ASN A 585 47.66 26.58 -0.39
CA ASN A 585 47.43 27.98 -0.69
C ASN A 585 48.50 28.47 -1.67
N HIS A 586 48.12 28.80 -2.89
CA HIS A 586 49.03 29.32 -3.92
C HIS A 586 49.37 30.81 -3.74
N GLY A 587 48.65 31.51 -2.86
CA GLY A 587 48.85 32.93 -2.55
C GLY A 587 49.58 33.18 -1.24
N LYS A 588 49.79 34.46 -0.91
CA LYS A 588 50.27 34.87 0.43
C LYS A 588 49.14 34.78 1.45
N TRP A 589 49.46 34.42 2.68
CA TRP A 589 48.50 34.45 3.79
C TRP A 589 48.19 35.90 4.20
N VAL A 590 46.90 36.22 4.36
CA VAL A 590 46.41 37.59 4.67
C VAL A 590 45.64 37.58 5.99
N GLY A 591 46.00 38.46 6.94
CA GLY A 591 45.35 38.53 8.25
C GLY A 591 45.35 37.21 9.03
N TYR A 592 44.34 37.00 9.87
CA TYR A 592 44.26 35.85 10.78
C TYR A 592 43.52 34.67 10.15
N ASN A 593 44.21 33.61 9.71
CA ASN A 593 43.56 32.38 9.25
C ASN A 593 43.95 31.19 10.16
N GLU A 594 43.12 30.16 10.17
CA GLU A 594 43.37 28.94 10.95
C GLU A 594 43.35 27.71 10.04
N ILE A 595 44.35 26.84 10.22
CA ILE A 595 44.46 25.52 9.63
C ILE A 595 44.25 24.51 10.74
N LYS A 596 43.38 23.53 10.54
CA LYS A 596 43.00 22.54 11.54
C LYS A 596 43.08 21.13 10.97
N PHE A 597 43.59 20.19 11.76
CA PHE A 597 43.56 18.76 11.44
C PHE A 597 42.97 18.03 12.64
N LYS A 598 41.93 17.22 12.41
CA LYS A 598 41.31 16.40 13.45
C LYS A 598 41.67 14.94 13.25
N LEU A 599 42.46 14.40 14.18
CA LEU A 599 42.85 13.00 14.16
C LEU A 599 41.72 12.13 14.70
N VAL A 600 41.62 10.89 14.22
CA VAL A 600 40.65 9.90 14.70
C VAL A 600 41.19 9.23 15.96
N GLU A 601 42.45 8.78 15.92
CA GLU A 601 43.09 8.11 17.06
C GLU A 601 44.55 8.56 17.26
N PRO A 602 44.88 9.16 18.42
CA PRO A 602 43.96 9.68 19.45
C PRO A 602 43.12 10.86 18.91
N PRO A 603 41.89 11.10 19.42
CA PRO A 603 41.02 12.18 18.98
C PRO A 603 41.57 13.54 19.42
N ILE A 604 42.48 14.09 18.62
CA ILE A 604 43.17 15.36 18.86
C ILE A 604 42.85 16.34 17.74
N GLU A 605 42.52 17.58 18.09
CA GLU A 605 42.42 18.69 17.15
C GLU A 605 43.72 19.51 17.20
N LEU A 606 44.47 19.51 16.10
CA LEU A 606 45.66 20.34 15.92
C LEU A 606 45.25 21.63 15.21
N VAL A 607 45.77 22.76 15.69
CA VAL A 607 45.50 24.08 15.12
C VAL A 607 46.81 24.79 14.80
N TYR A 608 46.92 25.30 13.59
CA TYR A 608 48.05 26.10 13.11
C TYR A 608 47.57 27.43 12.55
N LYS A 609 48.25 28.50 12.93
CA LYS A 609 47.95 29.87 12.47
C LYS A 609 49.10 30.35 11.58
N PRO A 610 48.95 30.33 10.25
CA PRO A 610 49.99 30.82 9.36
C PRO A 610 50.24 32.32 9.61
N PRO A 611 51.51 32.75 9.70
CA PRO A 611 51.83 34.16 9.89
C PRO A 611 51.49 34.97 8.63
N GLU A 612 51.03 36.20 8.83
CA GLU A 612 50.69 37.13 7.76
C GLU A 612 51.89 37.37 6.82
N GLY A 613 51.65 37.33 5.51
CA GLY A 613 52.68 37.50 4.48
C GLY A 613 53.54 36.27 4.20
N SER A 614 53.31 35.15 4.88
CA SER A 614 54.00 33.87 4.63
C SER A 614 53.81 33.38 3.19
N THR A 615 54.88 32.84 2.61
CA THR A 615 54.91 32.18 1.29
C THR A 615 54.90 30.65 1.38
N LYS A 616 54.60 30.10 2.56
CA LYS A 616 54.44 28.66 2.74
C LYS A 616 53.07 28.25 2.19
N ASN A 617 53.10 27.37 1.19
CA ASN A 617 51.94 27.10 0.34
C ASN A 617 51.25 25.79 0.71
N VAL A 618 52.00 24.72 1.00
CA VAL A 618 51.44 23.39 1.26
C VAL A 618 51.57 23.04 2.74
N PHE A 619 50.47 22.70 3.39
CA PHE A 619 50.43 22.24 4.78
C PHE A 619 49.87 20.83 4.86
N GLY A 620 50.52 19.99 5.67
CA GLY A 620 50.09 18.63 5.96
C GLY A 620 50.38 18.24 7.40
N LEU A 621 49.87 17.07 7.78
CA LEU A 621 50.13 16.45 9.07
C LEU A 621 51.47 15.70 9.02
N VAL A 622 52.36 15.96 9.97
CA VAL A 622 53.66 15.29 10.07
C VAL A 622 53.86 14.72 11.47
N GLU A 623 54.35 13.49 11.56
CA GLU A 623 54.77 12.85 12.80
C GLU A 623 56.16 13.38 13.21
N VAL A 624 56.27 13.98 14.39
CA VAL A 624 57.50 14.62 14.89
C VAL A 624 58.29 13.69 15.80
N GLN A 625 57.59 12.85 16.56
CA GLN A 625 58.09 11.77 17.42
C GLN A 625 57.03 10.65 17.44
N GLU A 626 57.38 9.45 17.88
CA GLU A 626 56.46 8.30 17.92
C GLU A 626 55.14 8.65 18.64
N GLY A 627 54.05 8.84 17.89
CA GLY A 627 52.73 9.23 18.39
C GLY A 627 52.48 10.75 18.62
N GLU A 628 53.44 11.63 18.30
CA GLU A 628 53.26 13.10 18.36
C GLU A 628 53.13 13.71 16.96
N TYR A 629 52.00 14.37 16.70
CA TYR A 629 51.68 14.95 15.39
C TYR A 629 51.69 16.50 15.43
N ALA A 630 52.17 17.12 14.35
CA ALA A 630 52.14 18.57 14.18
C ALA A 630 51.81 18.95 12.73
N ILE A 631 51.17 20.11 12.56
CA ILE A 631 50.94 20.71 11.24
C ILE A 631 52.23 21.43 10.81
N ARG A 632 52.81 21.03 9.68
CA ARG A 632 54.02 21.64 9.13
C ARG A 632 53.86 21.99 7.65
N PRO A 633 54.57 23.03 7.17
CA PRO A 633 54.70 23.25 5.74
C PRO A 633 55.51 22.11 5.12
N LEU A 634 55.05 21.60 3.98
CA LEU A 634 55.74 20.60 3.18
C LEU A 634 56.39 21.29 1.97
N GLU A 635 57.55 20.80 1.54
CA GLU A 635 58.15 21.22 0.27
C GLU A 635 57.38 20.56 -0.88
N GLU A 636 57.11 21.31 -1.96
CA GLU A 636 56.54 20.72 -3.18
C GLU A 636 57.57 19.72 -3.74
N GLU A 637 57.23 18.44 -3.79
CA GLU A 637 57.92 17.54 -4.72
C GLU A 637 57.46 17.95 -6.13
N GLU A 638 58.43 18.38 -6.96
CA GLU A 638 58.25 18.82 -8.35
C GLU A 638 57.56 17.78 -9.26
#